data_AF-A0A6I0K1R1-F1
#
_entry.id   AF-A0A6I0K1R1-F1
#
_cell.length_a   1.000
_cell.length_b   1.000
_cell.length_c   1.000
_cell.angle_alpha   90.00
_cell.angle_beta   90.00
_cell.angle_gamma   90.00
#
_symmetry.space_group_name_H-M   'P 1'
#
loop_
_entity.id
_entity.type
_entity.pdbx_description
1 polymer ?
#
loop_
_entity_poly.entity_id
_entity_poly.type
_entity_poly.pdbx_seq_one_letter_code
_entity_poly.pdbx_strand_id
1 'polypeptide(L)'
;MKKLIIGAASLMLCAGLQAQDFKINPSGYFENHGANVMVFSDVYPEGHQGGVTLVLNGDRRAAGGDVRFEISQGQWQGLPKMRKRVVDEAANEIRVTLSYPDSAKHMAGFNPMLYPDFAFGYTIKVKGEKDYLVLTVDLDRPVPERFAGKLGFNLELVPSTLLGKPWIMDNRTGVFPHQAMGPTMKQTSNMEHIGDFNPKGKASLDQLLLDRKTYNPMIADDIVSAPLAAGKKFVLNPQDELAKITIESEKGDLMLYDGRINHNNGWFVLRSEFPAGTKGNAVKWIIRPTVTKEWRYAPVVQTSQVGYHPGQKKVAVIELDKRDTDFRQPALYRIAADGRKLVKQQAAKDWGDFQRYHYLQFDFTEITEEGLYQVMYGDAASPVFRIAKDVWDKGIWQAEVEYFLPVQMCHMRVNEKYRVWHDFCHQDDARMAQTNINHIDGYSQGPSTLCKYQPGDLVPGLNVGGWHDAGDYDLRVESQAGEAYILAMACENFGAYWDETSIDFEKRIVEIHQPDGKNDLLQQVENGALTVVAGWKALGRLYRGILCPTVRQYAHLGDASAHTDHVSGTADDRWVFTEDNPGRELQVTAWLAGISRVLKGHNDTLAADCLEIARELFKITRCDNNWILTTKVHAAVELYLATKEAGYRDFVLQQQDFI
;
A
#
# COMPACT_ATOMS: atom_id res chain seq x y z
N MET A 1 12.31 86.90 -23.88
CA MET A 1 12.62 86.35 -22.54
C MET A 1 11.73 85.15 -22.28
N LYS A 2 12.30 84.12 -21.62
CA LYS A 2 11.72 82.83 -21.18
C LYS A 2 11.69 81.68 -22.21
N LYS A 3 12.58 80.71 -21.93
CA LYS A 3 12.66 79.36 -22.50
C LYS A 3 11.42 78.55 -22.10
N LEU A 4 10.88 77.73 -23.01
CA LEU A 4 9.89 76.71 -22.70
C LEU A 4 10.59 75.34 -22.78
N ILE A 5 10.60 74.62 -21.66
CA ILE A 5 10.99 73.22 -21.52
C ILE A 5 9.68 72.41 -21.54
N ILE A 6 9.58 71.40 -22.41
CA ILE A 6 8.52 70.37 -22.33
C ILE A 6 9.21 69.05 -22.00
N GLY A 7 8.94 68.55 -20.79
CA GLY A 7 9.44 67.29 -20.27
C GLY A 7 8.61 66.10 -20.75
N ALA A 8 9.30 64.98 -20.98
CA ALA A 8 8.70 63.68 -21.20
C ALA A 8 8.37 63.03 -19.84
N ALA A 9 7.11 62.62 -19.66
CA ALA A 9 6.66 61.85 -18.51
C ALA A 9 6.85 60.36 -18.77
N SER A 10 7.64 59.69 -17.93
CA SER A 10 7.77 58.24 -17.88
C SER A 10 6.60 57.66 -17.08
N LEU A 11 5.76 56.82 -17.70
CA LEU A 11 4.84 55.94 -16.98
C LEU A 11 5.65 54.81 -16.32
N MET A 12 5.74 54.81 -14.99
CA MET A 12 6.08 53.61 -14.24
C MET A 12 4.85 52.71 -14.17
N LEU A 13 4.92 51.52 -14.79
CA LEU A 13 4.01 50.43 -14.47
C LEU A 13 4.36 49.92 -13.05
N CYS A 14 3.48 50.18 -12.09
CA CYS A 14 3.48 49.44 -10.83
C CYS A 14 3.02 48.01 -11.11
N ALA A 15 3.97 47.08 -11.25
CA ALA A 15 3.68 45.66 -11.09
C ALA A 15 3.25 45.45 -9.62
N GLY A 16 1.99 45.10 -9.40
CA GLY A 16 1.47 44.79 -8.06
C GLY A 16 2.26 43.63 -7.47
N LEU A 17 2.92 43.87 -6.33
CA LEU A 17 3.47 42.81 -5.47
C LEU A 17 2.29 41.93 -5.02
N GLN A 18 2.14 40.75 -5.63
CA GLN A 18 1.25 39.72 -5.06
C GLN A 18 1.82 39.30 -3.70
N ALA A 19 1.01 39.47 -2.66
CA ALA A 19 1.30 38.98 -1.32
C ALA A 19 1.39 37.44 -1.32
N GLN A 20 2.26 36.88 -0.49
CA GLN A 20 2.38 35.42 -0.31
C GLN A 20 1.17 34.95 0.50
N ASP A 21 0.08 34.62 -0.20
CA ASP A 21 -1.16 34.24 0.45
C ASP A 21 -1.50 32.79 0.16
N PHE A 22 -1.75 31.98 1.20
CA PHE A 22 -2.40 30.69 1.02
C PHE A 22 -3.83 30.91 0.52
N LYS A 23 -4.11 30.43 -0.69
CA LYS A 23 -5.44 30.46 -1.31
C LYS A 23 -5.88 29.08 -1.72
N ILE A 24 -7.17 28.80 -1.60
CA ILE A 24 -7.76 27.59 -2.15
C ILE A 24 -7.72 27.67 -3.67
N ASN A 25 -7.13 26.68 -4.33
CA ASN A 25 -7.08 26.59 -5.78
C ASN A 25 -8.29 25.80 -6.35
N PRO A 26 -8.49 25.75 -7.68
CA PRO A 26 -9.64 25.05 -8.28
C PRO A 26 -9.71 23.54 -8.00
N SER A 27 -8.59 22.92 -7.60
CA SER A 27 -8.55 21.52 -7.16
C SER A 27 -8.97 21.35 -5.70
N GLY A 28 -9.30 22.44 -5.00
CA GLY A 28 -9.92 22.43 -3.68
C GLY A 28 -8.95 22.25 -2.51
N TYR A 29 -7.68 22.64 -2.66
CA TYR A 29 -6.68 22.66 -1.58
C TYR A 29 -5.95 24.01 -1.51
N PHE A 30 -5.29 24.28 -0.38
CA PHE A 30 -4.54 25.54 -0.20
C PHE A 30 -3.20 25.48 -0.93
N GLU A 31 -2.90 26.51 -1.71
CA GLU A 31 -1.65 26.66 -2.44
C GLU A 31 -1.03 28.03 -2.16
N ASN A 32 0.29 28.05 -1.98
CA ASN A 32 1.11 29.24 -1.96
C ASN A 32 2.47 28.90 -2.58
N HIS A 33 2.59 29.07 -3.89
CA HIS A 33 3.74 28.61 -4.68
C HIS A 33 4.09 27.14 -4.41
N GLY A 34 5.29 26.84 -3.89
CA GLY A 34 5.72 25.48 -3.61
C GLY A 34 5.08 24.83 -2.37
N ALA A 35 4.34 25.59 -1.56
CA ALA A 35 3.66 25.08 -0.37
C ALA A 35 2.20 24.72 -0.68
N ASN A 36 1.85 23.46 -0.49
CA ASN A 36 0.53 22.90 -0.76
C ASN A 36 -0.01 22.27 0.54
N VAL A 37 -1.23 22.62 0.93
CA VAL A 37 -1.90 22.07 2.11
C VAL A 37 -3.24 21.49 1.73
N MET A 38 -3.31 20.17 1.74
CA MET A 38 -4.52 19.40 1.49
C MET A 38 -5.23 19.14 2.80
N VAL A 39 -6.56 19.21 2.77
CA VAL A 39 -7.42 18.97 3.93
C VAL A 39 -8.46 17.96 3.49
N PHE A 40 -8.24 16.69 3.84
CA PHE A 40 -9.05 15.53 3.47
C PHE A 40 -9.36 15.50 1.96
N SER A 41 -8.33 15.72 1.14
CA SER A 41 -8.43 15.67 -0.33
C SER A 41 -8.31 14.24 -0.86
N ASP A 42 -7.58 13.41 -0.13
CA ASP A 42 -7.48 11.96 -0.19
C ASP A 42 -7.85 11.37 1.18
N VAL A 43 -8.34 10.13 1.25
CA VAL A 43 -8.67 9.47 2.52
C VAL A 43 -8.32 7.98 2.43
N TYR A 44 -7.12 7.64 2.89
CA TYR A 44 -6.68 6.26 3.14
C TYR A 44 -5.80 6.23 4.40
N PRO A 45 -6.40 6.49 5.58
CA PRO A 45 -5.66 6.75 6.80
C PRO A 45 -4.88 5.54 7.32
N GLU A 46 -5.30 4.31 7.01
CA GLU A 46 -4.53 3.10 7.30
C GLU A 46 -3.14 3.10 6.63
N GLY A 47 -2.97 3.81 5.51
CA GLY A 47 -1.70 3.98 4.79
C GLY A 47 -1.03 5.34 5.01
N HIS A 48 -1.35 6.06 6.10
CA HIS A 48 -0.86 7.41 6.38
C HIS A 48 -1.19 8.42 5.25
N GLN A 49 -2.40 8.31 4.68
CA GLN A 49 -2.92 9.22 3.65
C GLN A 49 -4.27 9.83 4.09
N GLY A 50 -4.43 11.13 3.85
CA GLY A 50 -5.59 11.92 4.29
C GLY A 50 -5.33 12.78 5.52
N GLY A 51 -6.40 13.26 6.15
CA GLY A 51 -6.30 14.29 7.20
C GLY A 51 -5.81 15.63 6.63
N VAL A 52 -5.06 16.39 7.43
CA VAL A 52 -4.29 17.53 6.94
C VAL A 52 -2.91 17.04 6.47
N THR A 53 -2.58 17.36 5.21
CA THR A 53 -1.32 16.96 4.56
C THR A 53 -0.56 18.19 4.10
N LEU A 54 0.73 18.26 4.44
CA LEU A 54 1.65 19.34 4.11
C LEU A 54 2.66 18.86 3.08
N VAL A 55 2.65 19.47 1.89
CA VAL A 55 3.61 19.20 0.83
C VAL A 55 4.36 20.48 0.49
N LEU A 56 5.66 20.49 0.69
CA LEU A 56 6.53 21.65 0.43
C LEU A 56 7.53 21.28 -0.65
N ASN A 57 7.53 22.04 -1.74
CA ASN A 57 8.54 22.01 -2.79
C ASN A 57 8.74 20.60 -3.38
N GLY A 58 7.64 19.85 -3.55
CA GLY A 58 7.63 18.49 -4.10
C GLY A 58 7.56 17.39 -3.03
N ASP A 59 7.99 17.66 -1.81
CA ASP A 59 8.09 16.65 -0.75
C ASP A 59 6.90 16.68 0.21
N ARG A 60 6.28 15.52 0.45
CA ARG A 60 5.32 15.35 1.54
C ARG A 60 6.07 15.40 2.87
N ARG A 61 5.80 16.42 3.69
CA ARG A 61 6.44 16.64 4.99
C ARG A 61 5.61 16.09 6.15
N ALA A 62 4.28 16.18 6.02
CA ALA A 62 3.35 15.68 7.03
C ALA A 62 2.03 15.22 6.41
N ALA A 63 1.32 14.32 7.09
CA ALA A 63 -0.01 13.82 6.73
C ALA A 63 -0.81 13.42 7.99
N GLY A 64 -2.02 12.88 7.79
CA GLY A 64 -2.79 12.25 8.86
C GLY A 64 -3.43 13.22 9.87
N GLY A 65 -3.30 14.53 9.65
CA GLY A 65 -3.78 15.61 10.52
C GLY A 65 -5.25 15.46 10.95
N ASP A 66 -5.51 14.79 12.07
CA ASP A 66 -6.85 14.43 12.53
C ASP A 66 -6.90 14.11 14.05
N VAL A 67 -8.10 13.97 14.62
CA VAL A 67 -8.32 13.57 16.01
C VAL A 67 -8.12 12.06 16.18
N ARG A 68 -7.34 11.65 17.20
CA ARG A 68 -6.99 10.25 17.52
C ARG A 68 -7.10 9.99 19.03
N PHE A 69 -7.40 8.75 19.40
CA PHE A 69 -7.37 8.26 20.79
C PHE A 69 -5.96 7.84 21.24
N GLU A 70 -5.04 7.71 20.28
CA GLU A 70 -3.69 7.19 20.49
C GLU A 70 -2.65 8.26 20.15
N ILE A 71 -1.53 8.25 20.87
CA ILE A 71 -0.40 9.16 20.63
C ILE A 71 0.21 8.90 19.24
N SER A 72 0.39 7.62 18.91
CA SER A 72 0.81 7.15 17.60
C SER A 72 -0.22 6.14 17.15
N GLN A 73 -0.82 6.36 15.99
CA GLN A 73 -1.81 5.44 15.47
C GLN A 73 -1.13 4.28 14.71
N GLY A 74 -1.58 3.05 14.94
CA GLY A 74 -1.30 1.89 14.12
C GLY A 74 -2.46 1.52 13.17
N GLN A 75 -2.16 0.65 12.21
CA GLN A 75 -3.11 0.16 11.19
C GLN A 75 -4.42 -0.41 11.76
N TRP A 76 -4.39 -0.98 12.96
CA TRP A 76 -5.50 -1.72 13.59
C TRP A 76 -6.29 -0.92 14.64
N GLN A 77 -6.00 0.37 14.78
CA GLN A 77 -6.69 1.24 15.73
C GLN A 77 -7.84 2.00 15.07
N GLY A 78 -8.82 2.42 15.89
CA GLY A 78 -10.08 3.01 15.44
C GLY A 78 -9.89 4.32 14.66
N LEU A 79 -10.49 4.39 13.47
CA LEU A 79 -10.43 5.55 12.58
C LEU A 79 -11.72 6.38 12.64
N PRO A 80 -11.64 7.72 12.52
CA PRO A 80 -12.83 8.54 12.43
C PRO A 80 -13.53 8.30 11.09
N LYS A 81 -14.85 8.47 11.11
CA LYS A 81 -15.65 8.48 9.90
C LYS A 81 -15.79 9.89 9.37
N MET A 82 -15.26 10.16 8.17
CA MET A 82 -15.55 11.41 7.48
C MET A 82 -17.04 11.49 7.12
N ARG A 83 -17.71 12.57 7.52
CA ARG A 83 -19.14 12.79 7.24
C ARG A 83 -19.36 13.78 6.12
N LYS A 84 -18.66 14.91 6.17
CA LYS A 84 -18.82 16.00 5.22
C LYS A 84 -17.53 16.79 5.08
N ARG A 85 -17.21 17.15 3.84
CA ARG A 85 -16.17 18.12 3.50
C ARG A 85 -16.81 19.29 2.77
N VAL A 86 -16.49 20.51 3.18
CA VAL A 86 -16.96 21.76 2.56
C VAL A 86 -15.76 22.62 2.24
N VAL A 87 -15.65 23.02 0.98
CA VAL A 87 -14.65 23.96 0.50
C VAL A 87 -15.35 25.29 0.25
N ASP A 88 -14.93 26.33 0.95
CA ASP A 88 -15.46 27.70 0.80
C ASP A 88 -14.34 28.61 0.32
N GLU A 89 -14.22 28.74 -1.00
CA GLU A 89 -13.19 29.57 -1.65
C GLU A 89 -13.33 31.05 -1.28
N ALA A 90 -14.56 31.54 -1.13
CA ALA A 90 -14.83 32.94 -0.80
C ALA A 90 -14.37 33.28 0.63
N ALA A 91 -14.59 32.37 1.58
CA ALA A 91 -14.09 32.49 2.95
C ALA A 91 -12.62 32.05 3.09
N ASN A 92 -12.03 31.45 2.05
CA ASN A 92 -10.72 30.81 2.07
C ASN A 92 -10.58 29.77 3.20
N GLU A 93 -11.63 28.96 3.37
CA GLU A 93 -11.77 27.99 4.46
C GLU A 93 -12.14 26.59 3.92
N ILE A 94 -11.53 25.55 4.47
CA ILE A 94 -11.97 24.17 4.30
C ILE A 94 -12.45 23.64 5.64
N ARG A 95 -13.65 23.06 5.67
CA ARG A 95 -14.29 22.50 6.85
C ARG A 95 -14.61 21.03 6.66
N VAL A 96 -14.19 20.21 7.60
CA VAL A 96 -14.44 18.77 7.59
C VAL A 96 -15.13 18.36 8.88
N THR A 97 -16.28 17.72 8.76
CA THR A 97 -17.02 17.14 9.87
C THR A 97 -16.79 15.63 9.88
N LEU A 98 -16.39 15.12 11.03
CA LEU A 98 -16.06 13.72 11.28
C LEU A 98 -16.77 13.22 12.54
N SER A 99 -16.78 11.92 12.75
CA SER A 99 -17.33 11.32 13.96
C SER A 99 -16.58 10.07 14.38
N TYR A 100 -16.54 9.85 15.68
CA TYR A 100 -16.25 8.54 16.27
C TYR A 100 -17.53 7.93 16.84
N PRO A 101 -17.72 6.61 16.72
CA PRO A 101 -16.92 5.65 15.94
C PRO A 101 -17.27 5.67 14.43
N ASP A 102 -16.54 4.91 13.61
CA ASP A 102 -17.15 4.25 12.44
C ASP A 102 -17.76 2.90 12.86
N SER A 103 -19.03 2.93 13.25
CA SER A 103 -19.77 1.72 13.66
C SER A 103 -19.71 0.57 12.65
N ALA A 104 -19.56 0.84 11.35
CA ALA A 104 -19.49 -0.22 10.34
C ALA A 104 -18.20 -1.05 10.42
N LYS A 105 -17.14 -0.49 11.00
CA LYS A 105 -15.83 -1.16 11.21
C LYS A 105 -15.68 -1.75 12.61
N HIS A 106 -16.57 -1.41 13.54
CA HIS A 106 -16.49 -1.96 14.89
C HIS A 106 -16.80 -3.47 14.86
N MET A 107 -15.86 -4.31 15.27
CA MET A 107 -16.03 -5.78 15.30
C MET A 107 -16.43 -6.44 13.96
N ALA A 108 -16.20 -5.75 12.83
CA ALA A 108 -16.67 -6.17 11.51
C ALA A 108 -15.87 -5.53 10.36
N GLY A 109 -16.01 -6.08 9.16
CA GLY A 109 -15.42 -5.54 7.93
C GLY A 109 -14.12 -6.25 7.55
N PHE A 110 -13.36 -5.65 6.62
CA PHE A 110 -12.12 -6.23 6.13
C PHE A 110 -11.09 -6.41 7.26
N ASN A 111 -10.83 -5.33 8.00
CA ASN A 111 -10.01 -5.33 9.21
C ASN A 111 -10.86 -4.82 10.38
N PRO A 112 -11.42 -5.72 11.21
CA PRO A 112 -12.21 -5.34 12.37
C PRO A 112 -11.44 -4.42 13.32
N MET A 113 -12.09 -3.33 13.74
CA MET A 113 -11.52 -2.36 14.67
C MET A 113 -12.28 -2.34 15.99
N LEU A 114 -11.62 -1.87 17.03
CA LEU A 114 -12.22 -1.59 18.33
C LEU A 114 -12.29 -0.07 18.55
N TYR A 115 -13.44 0.38 19.03
CA TYR A 115 -13.68 1.80 19.29
C TYR A 115 -13.92 2.00 20.79
N PRO A 116 -13.25 2.98 21.41
CA PRO A 116 -13.51 3.32 22.81
C PRO A 116 -14.93 3.86 23.00
N ASP A 117 -15.50 3.68 24.18
CA ASP A 117 -16.90 3.92 24.60
C ASP A 117 -17.32 5.41 24.65
N PHE A 118 -16.86 6.19 23.67
CA PHE A 118 -17.14 7.60 23.54
C PHE A 118 -17.52 7.96 22.10
N ALA A 119 -18.82 8.11 21.88
CA ALA A 119 -19.36 8.60 20.62
C ALA A 119 -19.45 10.12 20.62
N PHE A 120 -18.85 10.77 19.62
CA PHE A 120 -18.84 12.21 19.44
C PHE A 120 -18.63 12.60 17.97
N GLY A 121 -19.12 13.78 17.61
CA GLY A 121 -18.80 14.46 16.37
C GLY A 121 -17.76 15.55 16.61
N TYR A 122 -16.99 15.87 15.58
CA TYR A 122 -16.08 17.00 15.61
C TYR A 122 -15.92 17.64 14.24
N THR A 123 -15.42 18.87 14.25
CA THR A 123 -15.16 19.64 13.05
C THR A 123 -13.72 20.14 13.06
N ILE A 124 -12.99 19.86 11.98
CA ILE A 124 -11.72 20.50 11.66
C ILE A 124 -12.03 21.65 10.70
N LYS A 125 -11.51 22.84 11.00
CA LYS A 125 -11.51 23.98 10.08
C LYS A 125 -10.07 24.39 9.82
N VAL A 126 -9.75 24.60 8.57
CA VAL A 126 -8.47 25.18 8.15
C VAL A 126 -8.78 26.41 7.32
N LYS A 127 -8.21 27.55 7.69
CA LYS A 127 -8.41 28.82 7.00
C LYS A 127 -7.08 29.42 6.59
N GLY A 128 -6.95 29.83 5.33
CA GLY A 128 -5.76 30.56 4.87
C GLY A 128 -5.84 32.04 5.27
N GLU A 129 -4.85 32.51 6.01
CA GLU A 129 -4.72 33.87 6.52
C GLU A 129 -3.35 34.41 6.08
N LYS A 130 -3.31 35.11 4.93
CA LYS A 130 -2.06 35.59 4.32
C LYS A 130 -1.03 34.45 4.19
N ASP A 131 0.14 34.59 4.80
CA ASP A 131 1.29 33.70 4.73
C ASP A 131 1.19 32.46 5.64
N TYR A 132 0.06 32.25 6.33
CA TYR A 132 -0.13 31.11 7.23
C TYR A 132 -1.54 30.52 7.15
N LEU A 133 -1.71 29.38 7.81
CA LEU A 133 -3.00 28.69 7.94
C LEU A 133 -3.37 28.62 9.42
N VAL A 134 -4.64 28.85 9.72
CA VAL A 134 -5.22 28.63 11.05
C VAL A 134 -5.99 27.32 11.03
N LEU A 135 -5.56 26.37 11.85
CA LEU A 135 -6.26 25.11 12.06
C LEU A 135 -6.96 25.12 13.40
N THR A 136 -8.25 24.82 13.43
CA THR A 136 -9.04 24.66 14.65
C THR A 136 -9.80 23.35 14.68
N VAL A 137 -9.96 22.79 15.87
CA VAL A 137 -10.77 21.59 16.11
C VAL A 137 -11.84 21.89 17.15
N ASP A 138 -13.10 21.59 16.84
CA ASP A 138 -14.24 21.73 17.75
C ASP A 138 -14.93 20.37 17.92
N LEU A 139 -15.07 19.90 19.15
CA LEU A 139 -15.85 18.71 19.51
C LEU A 139 -17.28 19.12 19.85
N ASP A 140 -18.26 18.26 19.55
CA ASP A 140 -19.67 18.48 19.92
C ASP A 140 -20.00 18.06 21.36
N ARG A 141 -19.10 17.30 21.99
CA ARG A 141 -19.20 16.75 23.35
C ARG A 141 -17.92 17.02 24.15
N PRO A 142 -18.04 17.20 25.48
CA PRO A 142 -16.88 17.37 26.34
C PRO A 142 -16.08 16.06 26.45
N VAL A 143 -14.75 16.15 26.44
CA VAL A 143 -13.85 14.99 26.65
C VAL A 143 -14.10 14.38 28.04
N PRO A 144 -14.41 13.09 28.16
CA PRO A 144 -14.55 12.40 29.44
C PRO A 144 -13.21 12.30 30.17
N GLU A 145 -13.24 12.24 31.50
CA GLU A 145 -12.04 12.15 32.35
C GLU A 145 -11.14 10.96 31.98
N ARG A 146 -11.74 9.79 31.70
CA ARG A 146 -11.01 8.57 31.31
C ARG A 146 -10.22 8.67 29.98
N PHE A 147 -10.52 9.65 29.14
CA PHE A 147 -9.84 9.90 27.87
C PHE A 147 -9.04 11.22 27.87
N ALA A 148 -8.93 11.90 29.00
CA ALA A 148 -8.08 13.08 29.13
C ALA A 148 -6.61 12.71 28.85
N GLY A 149 -5.92 13.51 28.03
CA GLY A 149 -4.56 13.20 27.58
C GLY A 149 -4.48 12.15 26.44
N LYS A 150 -5.44 11.22 26.38
CA LYS A 150 -5.51 10.19 25.34
C LYS A 150 -6.20 10.66 24.06
N LEU A 151 -7.25 11.46 24.15
CA LEU A 151 -7.85 12.07 22.96
C LEU A 151 -7.07 13.33 22.57
N GLY A 152 -6.70 13.47 21.30
CA GLY A 152 -5.94 14.62 20.82
C GLY A 152 -5.89 14.73 19.31
N PHE A 153 -5.34 15.82 18.81
CA PHE A 153 -5.08 16.02 17.38
C PHE A 153 -3.64 15.65 17.04
N ASN A 154 -3.47 14.76 16.06
CA ASN A 154 -2.17 14.27 15.61
C ASN A 154 -1.90 14.77 14.19
N LEU A 155 -0.70 15.29 13.97
CA LEU A 155 -0.12 15.51 12.65
C LEU A 155 1.13 14.64 12.53
N GLU A 156 1.12 13.68 11.61
CA GLU A 156 2.21 12.73 11.42
C GLU A 156 3.26 13.30 10.45
N LEU A 157 4.53 13.29 10.84
CA LEU A 157 5.66 13.82 10.06
C LEU A 157 6.43 12.67 9.40
N VAL A 158 6.65 12.77 8.09
CA VAL A 158 7.14 11.67 7.23
C VAL A 158 8.61 11.32 7.54
N PRO A 159 8.93 10.11 8.07
CA PRO A 159 10.28 9.77 8.48
C PRO A 159 11.32 9.87 7.35
N SER A 160 11.01 9.37 6.15
CA SER A 160 11.96 9.32 5.02
C SER A 160 12.51 10.68 4.60
N THR A 161 11.82 11.78 4.93
CA THR A 161 12.29 13.14 4.62
C THR A 161 12.94 13.85 5.81
N LEU A 162 12.89 13.24 7.00
CA LEU A 162 13.21 13.88 8.28
C LEU A 162 14.35 13.23 9.05
N LEU A 163 14.69 11.97 8.82
CA LEU A 163 15.82 11.33 9.53
C LEU A 163 17.10 12.16 9.40
N GLY A 164 17.75 12.43 10.54
CA GLY A 164 18.95 13.27 10.60
C GLY A 164 18.71 14.78 10.45
N LYS A 165 17.45 15.23 10.29
CA LYS A 165 17.12 16.65 10.19
C LYS A 165 16.85 17.27 11.57
N PRO A 166 17.20 18.56 11.77
CA PRO A 166 17.02 19.23 13.04
C PRO A 166 15.60 19.77 13.24
N TRP A 167 15.21 19.91 14.50
CA TRP A 167 13.97 20.54 14.92
C TRP A 167 14.21 21.41 16.16
N ILE A 168 13.32 22.39 16.36
CA ILE A 168 13.29 23.26 17.55
C ILE A 168 11.90 23.18 18.16
N MET A 169 11.83 23.04 19.49
CA MET A 169 10.61 23.17 20.29
C MET A 169 10.87 24.22 21.38
N ASP A 170 10.35 25.43 21.20
CA ASP A 170 10.69 26.61 22.00
C ASP A 170 12.21 26.81 22.14
N ASN A 171 12.77 26.59 23.33
CA ASN A 171 14.20 26.71 23.64
C ASN A 171 14.95 25.37 23.56
N ARG A 172 14.27 24.27 23.20
CA ARG A 172 14.88 22.94 23.05
C ARG A 172 15.15 22.66 21.57
N THR A 173 16.20 21.92 21.31
CA THR A 173 16.59 21.50 19.97
C THR A 173 16.82 20.00 19.95
N GLY A 174 16.62 19.38 18.80
CA GLY A 174 17.00 18.00 18.59
C GLY A 174 17.15 17.65 17.11
N VAL A 175 17.43 16.39 16.86
CA VAL A 175 17.56 15.81 15.52
C VAL A 175 16.69 14.56 15.49
N PHE A 176 15.95 14.34 14.39
CA PHE A 176 15.17 13.12 14.25
C PHE A 176 16.09 11.90 14.17
N PRO A 177 15.93 10.92 15.07
CA PRO A 177 16.86 9.80 15.15
C PRO A 177 16.60 8.79 14.03
N HIS A 178 17.66 8.20 13.47
CA HIS A 178 17.53 7.12 12.47
C HIS A 178 16.83 5.89 13.05
N GLN A 179 17.20 5.50 14.27
CA GLN A 179 16.59 4.41 15.02
C GLN A 179 15.58 4.96 16.04
N ALA A 180 14.46 4.26 16.22
CA ALA A 180 13.53 4.54 17.30
C ALA A 180 14.19 4.21 18.65
N MET A 181 14.23 5.17 19.57
CA MET A 181 14.94 5.05 20.85
C MET A 181 14.05 5.51 21.99
N GLY A 182 14.07 4.78 23.11
CA GLY A 182 13.32 5.12 24.31
C GLY A 182 13.77 6.45 24.99
N PRO A 183 13.17 6.80 26.14
CA PRO A 183 12.37 5.92 26.99
C PRO A 183 10.92 5.74 26.51
N THR A 184 10.29 4.66 26.96
CA THR A 184 8.84 4.46 26.88
C THR A 184 8.15 4.94 28.16
N MET A 185 6.86 5.20 28.06
CA MET A 185 5.96 5.52 29.17
C MET A 185 4.83 4.50 29.20
N LYS A 186 4.29 4.25 30.39
CA LYS A 186 3.10 3.41 30.58
C LYS A 186 1.87 4.28 30.80
N GLN A 187 0.76 3.87 30.22
CA GLN A 187 -0.57 4.41 30.47
C GLN A 187 -1.61 3.30 30.36
N THR A 188 -2.82 3.55 30.83
CA THR A 188 -3.92 2.61 30.66
C THR A 188 -4.32 2.53 29.18
N SER A 189 -4.55 1.34 28.64
CA SER A 189 -5.05 1.20 27.26
C SER A 189 -6.47 1.77 27.12
N ASN A 190 -6.82 2.31 25.95
CA ASN A 190 -8.19 2.64 25.59
C ASN A 190 -9.08 1.39 25.48
N MET A 191 -8.47 0.20 25.32
CA MET A 191 -9.18 -1.08 25.23
C MET A 191 -9.76 -1.56 26.57
N GLU A 192 -9.54 -0.85 27.68
CA GLU A 192 -10.31 -1.05 28.93
C GLU A 192 -11.73 -0.47 28.85
N HIS A 193 -11.99 0.38 27.86
CA HIS A 193 -13.26 1.09 27.68
C HIS A 193 -13.81 0.85 26.27
N ILE A 194 -13.92 -0.41 25.84
CA ILE A 194 -14.48 -0.74 24.51
C ILE A 194 -15.98 -0.44 24.51
N GLY A 195 -16.45 0.35 23.53
CA GLY A 195 -17.87 0.61 23.34
C GLY A 195 -18.58 -0.54 22.64
N ASP A 196 -19.92 -0.55 22.71
CA ASP A 196 -20.77 -1.44 21.90
C ASP A 196 -21.43 -0.62 20.79
N PHE A 197 -20.76 -0.56 19.64
CA PHE A 197 -21.21 0.25 18.50
C PHE A 197 -21.65 -0.57 17.29
N ASN A 198 -21.53 -1.89 17.37
CA ASN A 198 -21.99 -2.82 16.36
C ASN A 198 -22.33 -4.17 17.00
N PRO A 199 -23.53 -4.31 17.56
CA PRO A 199 -23.96 -5.57 18.17
C PRO A 199 -24.06 -6.75 17.18
N LYS A 200 -23.99 -6.48 15.87
CA LYS A 200 -23.97 -7.50 14.80
C LYS A 200 -22.56 -7.88 14.37
N GLY A 201 -21.53 -7.22 14.90
CA GLY A 201 -20.14 -7.54 14.66
C GLY A 201 -19.84 -8.98 15.10
N LYS A 202 -19.02 -9.66 14.32
CA LYS A 202 -18.71 -11.10 14.50
C LYS A 202 -17.22 -11.37 14.68
N ALA A 203 -16.40 -10.35 14.89
CA ALA A 203 -15.00 -10.56 15.24
C ALA A 203 -14.86 -11.18 16.63
N SER A 204 -13.73 -11.83 16.90
CA SER A 204 -13.41 -12.37 18.22
C SER A 204 -12.48 -11.41 18.96
N LEU A 205 -12.85 -10.98 20.16
CA LEU A 205 -11.98 -10.15 21.00
C LEU A 205 -10.66 -10.87 21.34
N ASP A 206 -10.70 -12.19 21.52
CA ASP A 206 -9.51 -12.97 21.86
C ASP A 206 -8.50 -12.98 20.70
N GLN A 207 -8.97 -13.01 19.45
CA GLN A 207 -8.10 -12.92 18.27
C GLN A 207 -7.55 -11.52 18.05
N LEU A 208 -8.38 -10.52 18.31
CA LEU A 208 -8.02 -9.12 18.16
C LEU A 208 -7.04 -8.67 19.25
N LEU A 209 -7.19 -9.13 20.49
CA LEU A 209 -6.49 -8.59 21.66
C LEU A 209 -5.56 -9.57 22.37
N LEU A 210 -5.58 -10.87 22.04
CA LEU A 210 -4.88 -11.91 22.80
C LEU A 210 -5.24 -11.85 24.31
N ASP A 211 -4.24 -12.00 25.17
CA ASP A 211 -4.33 -11.95 26.63
C ASP A 211 -4.33 -10.53 27.21
N ARG A 212 -4.24 -9.50 26.35
CA ARG A 212 -4.12 -8.07 26.71
C ARG A 212 -2.90 -7.73 27.57
N LYS A 213 -1.91 -8.62 27.63
CA LYS A 213 -0.67 -8.46 28.41
C LYS A 213 0.56 -8.52 27.52
N THR A 214 0.48 -9.33 26.47
CA THR A 214 1.47 -9.42 25.42
C THR A 214 1.25 -8.28 24.43
N TYR A 215 2.33 -7.68 23.93
CA TYR A 215 2.23 -6.64 22.91
C TYR A 215 1.35 -7.12 21.75
N ASN A 216 0.40 -6.27 21.35
CA ASN A 216 -0.48 -6.46 20.21
C ASN A 216 -0.73 -5.09 19.57
N PRO A 217 -0.69 -4.96 18.23
CA PRO A 217 -0.95 -3.69 17.55
C PRO A 217 -2.24 -2.96 17.98
N MET A 218 -3.26 -3.68 18.45
CA MET A 218 -4.53 -3.09 18.90
C MET A 218 -4.49 -2.52 20.33
N ILE A 219 -3.49 -2.90 21.13
CA ILE A 219 -3.28 -2.39 22.51
C ILE A 219 -2.00 -1.57 22.63
N ALA A 220 -1.32 -1.25 21.53
CA ALA A 220 -0.06 -0.50 21.50
C ALA A 220 -0.19 0.98 21.90
N ASP A 221 -1.18 1.29 22.72
CA ASP A 221 -1.43 2.56 23.39
C ASP A 221 -1.20 2.46 24.91
N ASP A 222 -0.83 1.31 25.45
CA ASP A 222 -0.50 1.11 26.87
C ASP A 222 0.97 1.38 27.21
N ILE A 223 1.87 1.05 26.28
CA ILE A 223 3.30 1.35 26.32
C ILE A 223 3.62 2.22 25.11
N VAL A 224 3.93 3.49 25.35
CA VAL A 224 4.06 4.51 24.31
C VAL A 224 5.40 5.23 24.38
N SER A 225 5.81 5.86 23.29
CA SER A 225 6.97 6.77 23.27
C SER A 225 6.82 7.90 24.29
N ALA A 226 7.88 8.20 25.05
CA ALA A 226 7.97 9.48 25.76
C ALA A 226 8.12 10.64 24.75
N PRO A 227 7.57 11.84 25.02
CA PRO A 227 7.73 12.96 24.10
C PRO A 227 9.21 13.35 23.99
N LEU A 228 9.69 13.48 22.75
CA LEU A 228 11.00 14.05 22.44
C LEU A 228 11.10 15.50 22.92
N ALA A 229 10.00 16.26 22.81
CA ALA A 229 9.87 17.59 23.36
C ALA A 229 8.41 18.02 23.53
N ALA A 230 8.21 19.03 24.37
CA ALA A 230 6.95 19.70 24.65
C ALA A 230 7.16 21.22 24.59
N GLY A 231 6.21 21.98 24.05
CA GLY A 231 6.32 23.43 23.98
C GLY A 231 5.16 24.12 23.26
N LYS A 232 5.28 25.41 22.98
CA LYS A 232 4.27 26.19 22.24
C LYS A 232 4.58 26.34 20.76
N LYS A 233 5.86 26.33 20.38
CA LYS A 233 6.33 26.58 19.02
C LYS A 233 7.28 25.49 18.55
N PHE A 234 6.83 24.75 17.55
CA PHE A 234 7.63 23.76 16.84
C PHE A 234 8.15 24.33 15.52
N VAL A 235 9.45 24.17 15.25
CA VAL A 235 10.08 24.53 13.98
C VAL A 235 10.77 23.30 13.41
N LEU A 236 10.27 22.84 12.28
CA LEU A 236 10.85 21.78 11.47
C LEU A 236 11.93 22.35 10.55
N ASN A 237 13.10 21.72 10.48
CA ASN A 237 14.19 22.04 9.55
C ASN A 237 14.52 23.55 9.48
N PRO A 238 14.81 24.21 10.61
CA PRO A 238 14.89 25.68 10.73
C PRO A 238 15.86 26.38 9.77
N GLN A 239 16.88 25.66 9.27
CA GLN A 239 17.93 26.16 8.39
C GLN A 239 17.63 26.00 6.89
N ASP A 240 16.62 25.20 6.54
CA ASP A 240 16.29 24.87 5.15
C ASP A 240 14.96 25.53 4.76
N GLU A 241 15.03 26.69 4.10
CA GLU A 241 13.85 27.46 3.70
C GLU A 241 12.92 26.69 2.72
N LEU A 242 13.39 25.62 2.07
CA LEU A 242 12.55 24.76 1.22
C LEU A 242 11.83 23.66 2.00
N ALA A 243 12.23 23.37 3.23
CA ALA A 243 11.64 22.33 4.07
C ALA A 243 11.08 22.86 5.40
N LYS A 244 11.30 24.13 5.72
CA LYS A 244 10.97 24.72 7.00
C LYS A 244 9.49 24.94 7.20
N ILE A 245 8.97 24.42 8.30
CA ILE A 245 7.59 24.61 8.75
C ILE A 245 7.62 25.07 10.20
N THR A 246 6.93 26.15 10.51
CA THR A 246 6.69 26.59 11.89
C THR A 246 5.24 26.29 12.26
N ILE A 247 5.02 25.64 13.40
CA ILE A 247 3.70 25.38 13.97
C ILE A 247 3.67 25.96 15.37
N GLU A 248 2.73 26.86 15.63
CA GLU A 248 2.52 27.49 16.93
C GLU A 248 1.15 27.09 17.47
N SER A 249 1.09 26.67 18.73
CA SER A 249 -0.17 26.39 19.42
C SER A 249 -0.59 27.57 20.28
N GLU A 250 -1.79 28.08 20.01
CA GLU A 250 -2.44 29.08 20.88
C GLU A 250 -3.22 28.44 22.04
N LYS A 251 -3.36 27.10 22.04
CA LYS A 251 -4.07 26.37 23.09
C LYS A 251 -3.41 25.04 23.42
N GLY A 252 -3.04 24.85 24.69
CA GLY A 252 -2.31 23.65 25.12
C GLY A 252 -0.91 23.61 24.52
N ASP A 253 -0.16 22.55 24.83
CA ASP A 253 1.19 22.35 24.32
C ASP A 253 1.16 21.50 23.03
N LEU A 254 2.22 21.65 22.25
CA LEU A 254 2.63 20.75 21.20
C LEU A 254 3.58 19.72 21.80
N MET A 255 3.33 18.45 21.53
CA MET A 255 4.14 17.33 21.96
C MET A 255 4.70 16.61 20.74
N LEU A 256 6.01 16.42 20.66
CA LEU A 256 6.66 15.67 19.58
C LEU A 256 6.96 14.25 20.05
N TYR A 257 6.48 13.24 19.33
CA TYR A 257 6.67 11.82 19.64
C TYR A 257 7.35 11.07 18.49
N ASP A 258 7.98 9.94 18.81
CA ASP A 258 8.46 8.97 17.83
C ASP A 258 7.53 7.74 17.82
N GLY A 259 6.57 7.73 16.90
CA GLY A 259 5.57 6.66 16.79
C GLY A 259 6.14 5.30 16.37
N ARG A 260 7.39 5.28 15.88
CA ARG A 260 8.09 4.03 15.52
C ARG A 260 8.36 3.12 16.72
N ILE A 261 8.32 3.68 17.93
CA ILE A 261 8.43 2.94 19.18
C ILE A 261 7.17 2.10 19.42
N ASN A 262 6.01 2.62 19.03
CA ASN A 262 4.72 1.94 19.19
C ASN A 262 4.47 0.94 18.05
N HIS A 263 4.83 1.31 16.82
CA HIS A 263 4.60 0.50 15.61
C HIS A 263 5.78 0.61 14.66
N ASN A 264 6.27 -0.48 14.09
CA ASN A 264 7.42 -0.44 13.16
C ASN A 264 7.17 0.44 11.91
N ASN A 265 5.92 0.60 11.49
CA ASN A 265 5.51 1.48 10.40
C ASN A 265 5.08 2.89 10.85
N GLY A 266 5.15 3.20 12.15
CA GLY A 266 4.74 4.48 12.72
C GLY A 266 5.60 5.66 12.23
N TRP A 267 5.05 6.87 12.32
CA TRP A 267 5.74 8.11 11.95
C TRP A 267 6.07 8.96 13.17
N PHE A 268 6.82 10.05 13.00
CA PHE A 268 6.91 11.06 14.07
C PHE A 268 5.56 11.75 14.21
N VAL A 269 5.15 12.12 15.42
CA VAL A 269 3.84 12.73 15.64
C VAL A 269 4.01 14.06 16.36
N LEU A 270 3.49 15.13 15.77
CA LEU A 270 3.25 16.38 16.48
C LEU A 270 1.79 16.38 16.97
N ARG A 271 1.59 16.57 18.27
CA ARG A 271 0.30 16.34 18.91
C ARG A 271 -0.12 17.45 19.86
N SER A 272 -1.42 17.72 19.92
CA SER A 272 -2.06 18.45 21.02
C SER A 272 -3.11 17.59 21.68
N GLU A 273 -2.96 17.40 22.99
CA GLU A 273 -3.85 16.58 23.82
C GLU A 273 -5.04 17.40 24.32
N PHE A 274 -6.18 16.74 24.52
CA PHE A 274 -7.41 17.39 25.00
C PHE A 274 -7.61 17.11 26.49
N PRO A 275 -7.61 18.16 27.34
CA PRO A 275 -7.98 18.03 28.74
C PRO A 275 -9.43 17.58 28.92
N ALA A 276 -9.74 16.97 30.06
CA ALA A 276 -11.12 16.65 30.45
C ALA A 276 -12.03 17.89 30.36
N GLY A 277 -13.27 17.70 29.91
CA GLY A 277 -14.24 18.78 29.72
C GLY A 277 -14.06 19.60 28.44
N THR A 278 -12.97 19.41 27.69
CA THR A 278 -12.74 20.12 26.42
C THR A 278 -13.85 19.80 25.42
N LYS A 279 -14.47 20.84 24.85
CA LYS A 279 -15.52 20.72 23.83
C LYS A 279 -15.20 21.61 22.63
N GLY A 280 -15.44 22.92 22.75
CA GLY A 280 -15.08 23.90 21.72
C GLY A 280 -13.61 24.33 21.78
N ASN A 281 -13.10 24.79 20.64
CA ASN A 281 -11.75 25.30 20.47
C ASN A 281 -10.71 24.32 21.01
N ALA A 282 -10.85 23.00 20.81
CA ALA A 282 -9.96 21.97 21.36
C ALA A 282 -8.50 22.15 20.91
N VAL A 283 -8.32 22.60 19.65
CA VAL A 283 -7.04 22.97 19.06
C VAL A 283 -7.17 24.33 18.41
N LYS A 284 -6.10 25.13 18.50
CA LYS A 284 -5.88 26.27 17.61
C LYS A 284 -4.39 26.35 17.26
N TRP A 285 -4.05 25.90 16.06
CA TRP A 285 -2.68 25.92 15.54
C TRP A 285 -2.53 26.97 14.44
N ILE A 286 -1.38 27.64 14.44
CA ILE A 286 -0.91 28.51 13.38
C ILE A 286 0.19 27.76 12.63
N ILE A 287 -0.10 27.36 11.39
CA ILE A 287 0.82 26.58 10.55
C ILE A 287 1.41 27.51 9.49
N ARG A 288 2.73 27.67 9.49
CA ARG A 288 3.46 28.56 8.58
C ARG A 288 4.58 27.81 7.87
N PRO A 289 4.29 27.20 6.72
CA PRO A 289 5.32 26.76 5.78
C PRO A 289 6.12 27.96 5.26
N THR A 290 7.41 27.79 5.08
CA THR A 290 8.23 28.80 4.41
C THR A 290 7.99 28.75 2.90
N VAL A 291 7.86 29.93 2.27
CA VAL A 291 7.52 30.05 0.85
C VAL A 291 8.61 30.80 0.10
N THR A 292 9.22 30.13 -0.87
CA THR A 292 10.17 30.73 -1.82
C THR A 292 9.48 30.95 -3.16
N LYS A 293 9.36 32.21 -3.63
CA LYS A 293 8.59 32.56 -4.85
C LYS A 293 9.27 32.10 -6.13
N GLU A 294 10.59 32.09 -6.08
CA GLU A 294 11.50 31.71 -7.15
C GLU A 294 11.55 30.20 -7.33
N TRP A 295 11.10 29.43 -6.33
CA TRP A 295 11.10 27.98 -6.43
C TRP A 295 10.15 27.52 -7.54
N ARG A 296 10.68 26.64 -8.39
CA ARG A 296 9.96 25.90 -9.42
C ARG A 296 10.30 24.43 -9.26
N TYR A 297 9.31 23.58 -9.50
CA TYR A 297 9.56 22.16 -9.60
C TYR A 297 10.53 21.90 -10.75
N ALA A 298 11.61 21.17 -10.46
CA ALA A 298 12.58 20.85 -11.49
C ALA A 298 11.97 19.82 -12.46
N PRO A 299 12.13 19.97 -13.79
CA PRO A 299 11.64 18.99 -14.73
C PRO A 299 12.16 17.58 -14.43
N VAL A 300 11.26 16.59 -14.46
CA VAL A 300 11.62 15.16 -14.33
C VAL A 300 11.35 14.47 -15.65
N VAL A 301 12.40 13.90 -16.25
CA VAL A 301 12.32 13.18 -17.52
C VAL A 301 12.25 11.68 -17.24
N GLN A 302 11.07 11.11 -17.41
CA GLN A 302 10.79 9.70 -17.13
C GLN A 302 10.87 8.88 -18.41
N THR A 303 11.64 7.79 -18.35
CA THR A 303 11.77 6.79 -19.41
C THR A 303 11.67 5.40 -18.78
N SER A 304 11.45 4.36 -19.59
CA SER A 304 11.64 2.98 -19.13
C SER A 304 13.06 2.82 -18.60
N GLN A 305 13.21 2.46 -17.32
CA GLN A 305 14.51 2.23 -16.69
C GLN A 305 15.14 0.91 -17.13
N VAL A 306 14.32 -0.02 -17.62
CA VAL A 306 14.77 -1.25 -18.30
C VAL A 306 15.31 -0.94 -19.69
N GLY A 307 14.59 -0.07 -20.42
CA GLY A 307 14.87 0.30 -21.80
C GLY A 307 13.73 -0.09 -22.75
N TYR A 308 14.06 -0.16 -24.04
CA TYR A 308 13.08 -0.39 -25.10
C TYR A 308 13.54 -1.40 -26.16
N HIS A 309 12.67 -2.33 -26.54
CA HIS A 309 12.88 -3.13 -27.74
C HIS A 309 12.79 -2.25 -29.01
N PRO A 310 13.62 -2.45 -30.06
CA PRO A 310 13.57 -1.63 -31.27
C PRO A 310 12.18 -1.54 -31.92
N GLY A 311 11.40 -2.61 -31.87
CA GLY A 311 10.04 -2.66 -32.42
C GLY A 311 8.93 -2.12 -31.51
N GLN A 312 9.22 -1.75 -30.26
CA GLN A 312 8.19 -1.26 -29.33
C GLN A 312 7.99 0.25 -29.42
N LYS A 313 6.82 0.73 -28.99
CA LYS A 313 6.53 2.16 -28.80
C LYS A 313 7.44 2.75 -27.72
N LYS A 314 8.03 3.91 -27.99
CA LYS A 314 9.01 4.55 -27.09
C LYS A 314 8.60 5.99 -26.83
N VAL A 315 8.27 6.29 -25.58
CA VAL A 315 7.86 7.63 -25.13
C VAL A 315 8.58 7.96 -23.84
N ALA A 316 9.11 9.18 -23.75
CA ALA A 316 9.49 9.80 -22.50
C ALA A 316 8.36 10.70 -22.00
N VAL A 317 8.05 10.59 -20.71
CA VAL A 317 7.08 11.46 -20.03
C VAL A 317 7.86 12.52 -19.27
N ILE A 318 7.63 13.78 -19.58
CA ILE A 318 8.34 14.91 -18.97
C ILE A 318 7.36 15.60 -18.03
N GLU A 319 7.62 15.50 -16.74
CA GLU A 319 6.84 16.14 -15.68
C GLU A 319 7.45 17.52 -15.37
N LEU A 320 6.62 18.56 -15.39
CA LEU A 320 7.00 19.96 -15.25
C LEU A 320 6.26 20.64 -14.09
N ASP A 321 6.76 21.80 -13.67
CA ASP A 321 6.00 22.70 -12.82
C ASP A 321 4.71 23.12 -13.55
N LYS A 322 3.57 23.07 -12.86
CA LYS A 322 2.28 23.43 -13.45
C LYS A 322 2.22 24.87 -14.00
N ARG A 323 3.14 25.74 -13.55
CA ARG A 323 3.23 27.14 -13.98
C ARG A 323 4.10 27.33 -15.22
N ASP A 324 4.77 26.28 -15.68
CA ASP A 324 5.59 26.35 -16.88
C ASP A 324 4.71 26.53 -18.12
N THR A 325 5.07 27.51 -18.96
CA THR A 325 4.35 27.84 -20.21
C THR A 325 5.28 27.94 -21.41
N ASP A 326 6.59 27.96 -21.17
CA ASP A 326 7.63 27.97 -22.20
C ASP A 326 8.23 26.56 -22.34
N PHE A 327 7.60 25.74 -23.18
CA PHE A 327 7.99 24.36 -23.37
C PHE A 327 9.20 24.24 -24.30
N ARG A 328 10.29 23.71 -23.76
CA ARG A 328 11.53 23.46 -24.51
C ARG A 328 11.36 22.22 -25.40
N GLN A 329 12.20 22.10 -26.41
CA GLN A 329 12.26 20.87 -27.21
C GLN A 329 13.15 19.83 -26.51
N PRO A 330 12.61 18.69 -26.06
CA PRO A 330 13.45 17.59 -25.61
C PRO A 330 14.33 17.04 -26.73
N ALA A 331 15.47 16.50 -26.32
CA ALA A 331 16.48 15.95 -27.20
C ALA A 331 16.87 14.54 -26.75
N LEU A 332 16.79 13.58 -27.67
CA LEU A 332 17.34 12.25 -27.51
C LEU A 332 18.81 12.27 -27.93
N TYR A 333 19.68 11.82 -27.03
CA TYR A 333 21.08 11.58 -27.31
C TYR A 333 21.37 10.09 -27.29
N ARG A 334 22.22 9.64 -28.22
CA ARG A 334 22.94 8.38 -28.09
C ARG A 334 24.20 8.62 -27.26
N ILE A 335 24.45 7.73 -26.30
CA ILE A 335 25.66 7.74 -25.49
C ILE A 335 26.70 6.88 -26.19
N ALA A 336 27.78 7.50 -26.64
CA ALA A 336 28.95 6.86 -27.23
C ALA A 336 30.17 7.02 -26.31
N ALA A 337 31.26 6.30 -26.61
CA ALA A 337 32.49 6.34 -25.81
C ALA A 337 33.13 7.73 -25.73
N ASP A 338 32.94 8.54 -26.78
CA ASP A 338 33.44 9.92 -26.91
C ASP A 338 32.44 10.97 -26.39
N GLY A 339 31.28 10.55 -25.86
CA GLY A 339 30.26 11.42 -25.29
C GLY A 339 28.88 11.28 -25.94
N ARG A 340 28.05 12.31 -25.79
CA ARG A 340 26.67 12.31 -26.28
C ARG A 340 26.60 12.75 -27.75
N LYS A 341 25.86 12.03 -28.58
CA LYS A 341 25.56 12.37 -29.98
C LYS A 341 24.07 12.62 -30.13
N LEU A 342 23.69 13.79 -30.63
CA LEU A 342 22.29 14.15 -30.82
C LEU A 342 21.66 13.23 -31.89
N VAL A 343 20.52 12.63 -31.57
CA VAL A 343 19.79 11.70 -32.47
C VAL A 343 18.49 12.33 -32.93
N LYS A 344 17.74 12.92 -32.01
CA LYS A 344 16.43 13.51 -32.28
C LYS A 344 16.21 14.71 -31.38
N GLN A 345 15.69 15.80 -31.93
CA GLN A 345 15.20 16.94 -31.17
C GLN A 345 13.95 17.49 -31.85
N GLN A 346 12.85 17.57 -31.12
CA GLN A 346 11.59 18.11 -31.61
C GLN A 346 10.72 18.54 -30.43
N ALA A 347 9.67 19.31 -30.72
CA ALA A 347 8.63 19.58 -29.74
C ALA A 347 8.00 18.28 -29.22
N ALA A 348 7.81 18.20 -27.90
CA ALA A 348 6.98 17.17 -27.30
C ALA A 348 5.50 17.52 -27.50
N LYS A 349 4.65 16.49 -27.46
CA LYS A 349 3.21 16.68 -27.40
C LYS A 349 2.83 17.16 -26.00
N ASP A 350 2.13 18.28 -25.91
CA ASP A 350 1.45 18.70 -24.68
C ASP A 350 0.34 17.69 -24.36
N TRP A 351 0.49 16.99 -23.23
CA TRP A 351 -0.51 16.05 -22.74
C TRP A 351 -1.47 16.71 -21.74
N GLY A 352 -1.04 17.78 -21.07
CA GLY A 352 -1.84 18.57 -20.15
C GLY A 352 -1.50 18.37 -18.68
N ASP A 353 -2.37 18.92 -17.82
CA ASP A 353 -2.23 18.85 -16.38
C ASP A 353 -2.74 17.51 -15.82
N PHE A 354 -1.98 16.93 -14.90
CA PHE A 354 -2.48 15.87 -14.03
C PHE A 354 -2.02 16.10 -12.59
N GLN A 355 -2.99 16.13 -11.68
CA GLN A 355 -2.77 16.46 -10.28
C GLN A 355 -2.03 17.81 -10.12
N ARG A 356 -0.79 17.77 -9.61
CA ARG A 356 0.02 18.95 -9.25
C ARG A 356 0.99 19.39 -10.35
N TYR A 357 1.09 18.65 -11.44
CA TYR A 357 2.12 18.85 -12.47
C TYR A 357 1.53 18.94 -13.87
N HIS A 358 2.33 19.49 -14.78
CA HIS A 358 2.04 19.54 -16.21
C HIS A 358 2.92 18.53 -16.94
N TYR A 359 2.37 17.82 -17.93
CA TYR A 359 3.07 16.71 -18.58
C TYR A 359 3.21 16.90 -20.09
N LEU A 360 4.42 16.62 -20.59
CA LEU A 360 4.71 16.51 -22.02
C LEU A 360 5.07 15.06 -22.38
N GLN A 361 4.76 14.66 -23.61
CA GLN A 361 5.11 13.35 -24.17
C GLN A 361 6.06 13.50 -25.35
N PHE A 362 7.27 12.97 -25.21
CA PHE A 362 8.27 12.93 -26.26
C PHE A 362 8.35 11.53 -26.87
N ASP A 363 7.75 11.35 -28.04
CA ASP A 363 7.77 10.10 -28.80
C ASP A 363 9.08 10.01 -29.61
N PHE A 364 9.79 8.89 -29.50
CA PHE A 364 10.98 8.56 -30.28
C PHE A 364 10.92 7.11 -30.78
N THR A 365 9.71 6.62 -31.03
CA THR A 365 9.43 5.25 -31.46
C THR A 365 10.19 4.86 -32.72
N GLU A 366 10.40 5.80 -33.64
CA GLU A 366 11.09 5.54 -34.90
C GLU A 366 12.59 5.24 -34.73
N ILE A 367 13.16 5.51 -33.56
CA ILE A 367 14.56 5.19 -33.27
C ILE A 367 14.66 3.70 -32.94
N THR A 368 15.23 2.94 -33.86
CA THR A 368 15.38 1.48 -33.76
C THR A 368 16.84 1.03 -33.66
N GLU A 369 17.80 1.94 -33.84
CA GLU A 369 19.22 1.59 -33.73
C GLU A 369 19.56 1.22 -32.29
N GLU A 370 20.26 0.10 -32.11
CA GLU A 370 20.62 -0.37 -30.77
C GLU A 370 21.71 0.49 -30.13
N GLY A 371 21.63 0.67 -28.81
CA GLY A 371 22.61 1.43 -28.05
C GLY A 371 22.10 1.98 -26.72
N LEU A 372 22.94 2.78 -26.08
CA LEU A 372 22.61 3.54 -24.89
C LEU A 372 22.09 4.92 -25.28
N TYR A 373 21.02 5.36 -24.63
CA TYR A 373 20.35 6.61 -24.93
C TYR A 373 19.98 7.36 -23.66
N GLN A 374 19.79 8.68 -23.81
CA GLN A 374 19.33 9.55 -22.74
C GLN A 374 18.48 10.66 -23.33
N VAL A 375 17.33 10.94 -22.71
CA VAL A 375 16.49 12.07 -23.08
C VAL A 375 16.87 13.25 -22.18
N MET A 376 17.05 14.41 -22.80
CA MET A 376 17.31 15.67 -22.12
C MET A 376 16.14 16.63 -22.35
N TYR A 377 15.74 17.35 -21.31
CA TYR A 377 14.82 18.49 -21.40
C TYR A 377 15.45 19.70 -20.71
N GLY A 378 16.10 20.56 -21.49
CA GLY A 378 17.03 21.54 -20.92
C GLY A 378 18.17 20.83 -20.21
N ASP A 379 18.37 21.15 -18.93
CA ASP A 379 19.41 20.55 -18.08
C ASP A 379 18.94 19.27 -17.38
N ALA A 380 17.63 18.98 -17.39
CA ALA A 380 17.08 17.76 -16.82
C ALA A 380 17.33 16.57 -17.74
N ALA A 381 17.72 15.44 -17.15
CA ALA A 381 18.08 14.23 -17.87
C ALA A 381 17.25 13.04 -17.38
N SER A 382 16.85 12.16 -18.30
CA SER A 382 16.41 10.82 -17.92
C SER A 382 17.59 10.01 -17.37
N PRO A 383 17.34 8.88 -16.68
CA PRO A 383 18.33 7.82 -16.59
C PRO A 383 18.82 7.42 -18.00
N VAL A 384 20.04 6.89 -18.08
CA VAL A 384 20.51 6.26 -19.31
C VAL A 384 19.76 4.93 -19.49
N PHE A 385 19.22 4.68 -20.67
CA PHE A 385 18.46 3.48 -20.98
C PHE A 385 18.94 2.84 -22.28
N ARG A 386 18.64 1.55 -22.47
CA ARG A 386 18.98 0.83 -23.70
C ARG A 386 17.83 0.89 -24.70
N ILE A 387 18.16 1.00 -25.99
CA ILE A 387 17.31 0.45 -27.05
C ILE A 387 18.03 -0.79 -27.54
N ALA A 388 17.44 -1.97 -27.34
CA ALA A 388 18.10 -3.23 -27.66
C ALA A 388 17.08 -4.38 -27.80
N LYS A 389 17.35 -5.33 -28.70
CA LYS A 389 16.50 -6.50 -28.93
C LYS A 389 16.46 -7.43 -27.72
N ASP A 390 17.56 -7.47 -26.98
CA ASP A 390 17.77 -8.29 -25.79
C ASP A 390 17.40 -7.57 -24.48
N VAL A 391 16.69 -6.44 -24.54
CA VAL A 391 16.45 -5.60 -23.35
C VAL A 391 15.62 -6.30 -22.26
N TRP A 392 14.87 -7.34 -22.64
CA TRP A 392 14.03 -8.14 -21.75
C TRP A 392 14.64 -9.52 -21.44
N ASP A 393 15.79 -9.86 -22.03
CA ASP A 393 16.35 -11.21 -22.01
C ASP A 393 16.90 -11.58 -20.63
N LYS A 394 17.48 -10.63 -19.88
CA LYS A 394 18.09 -10.89 -18.57
C LYS A 394 17.96 -9.73 -17.59
N GLY A 395 17.73 -10.07 -16.33
CA GLY A 395 17.76 -9.16 -15.18
C GLY A 395 16.45 -8.41 -14.97
N ILE A 396 15.36 -8.86 -15.59
CA ILE A 396 14.05 -8.21 -15.50
C ILE A 396 13.01 -9.10 -14.84
N TRP A 397 12.80 -10.31 -15.36
CA TRP A 397 11.83 -11.26 -14.82
C TRP A 397 12.50 -12.42 -14.07
N GLN A 398 13.82 -12.59 -14.24
CA GLN A 398 14.58 -13.64 -13.57
C GLN A 398 14.61 -13.44 -12.06
N ALA A 399 14.64 -12.19 -11.57
CA ALA A 399 14.65 -11.94 -10.13
C ALA A 399 13.37 -12.50 -9.45
N GLU A 400 12.28 -12.55 -10.19
CA GLU A 400 11.00 -13.02 -9.73
C GLU A 400 11.03 -14.54 -9.55
N VAL A 401 11.65 -15.26 -10.49
CA VAL A 401 11.73 -16.73 -10.46
C VAL A 401 12.93 -17.25 -9.64
N GLU A 402 14.05 -16.52 -9.61
CA GLU A 402 15.26 -16.87 -8.85
C GLU A 402 15.19 -16.46 -7.38
N TYR A 403 14.51 -15.36 -7.05
CA TYR A 403 14.49 -14.80 -5.71
C TYR A 403 13.10 -14.66 -5.14
N PHE A 404 12.22 -13.85 -5.75
CA PHE A 404 10.95 -13.48 -5.13
C PHE A 404 10.07 -14.71 -4.85
N LEU A 405 9.76 -15.51 -5.86
CA LEU A 405 8.93 -16.71 -5.70
C LEU A 405 9.59 -17.73 -4.75
N PRO A 406 10.88 -18.12 -4.91
CA PRO A 406 11.58 -18.94 -3.93
C PRO A 406 11.48 -18.45 -2.49
N VAL A 407 11.76 -17.16 -2.24
CA VAL A 407 11.77 -16.57 -0.88
C VAL A 407 10.38 -16.52 -0.26
N GLN A 408 9.32 -16.50 -1.07
CA GLN A 408 7.94 -16.57 -0.58
C GLN A 408 7.45 -18.02 -0.39
N MET A 409 8.21 -19.05 -0.78
CA MET A 409 7.73 -20.43 -0.71
C MET A 409 7.42 -20.86 0.73
N CYS A 410 6.13 -21.05 1.00
CA CYS A 410 5.66 -21.52 2.29
C CYS A 410 5.95 -23.02 2.44
N HIS A 411 6.06 -23.49 3.69
CA HIS A 411 6.35 -24.89 4.01
C HIS A 411 7.75 -25.38 3.61
N MET A 412 8.61 -24.48 3.14
CA MET A 412 9.97 -24.75 2.70
C MET A 412 10.99 -24.08 3.60
N ARG A 413 12.22 -24.58 3.57
CA ARG A 413 13.43 -23.84 3.95
C ARG A 413 14.09 -23.29 2.69
N VAL A 414 14.47 -22.01 2.69
CA VAL A 414 15.02 -21.34 1.51
C VAL A 414 16.45 -20.87 1.77
N ASN A 415 17.40 -21.47 1.06
CA ASN A 415 18.82 -21.18 1.15
C ASN A 415 19.32 -20.46 -0.11
N GLU A 416 20.34 -19.62 0.05
CA GLU A 416 21.16 -19.03 -1.00
C GLU A 416 22.63 -19.14 -0.57
N LYS A 417 23.27 -20.26 -0.92
CA LYS A 417 24.64 -20.60 -0.48
C LYS A 417 24.78 -20.55 1.05
N TYR A 418 25.38 -19.50 1.59
CA TYR A 418 25.58 -19.32 3.04
C TYR A 418 24.44 -18.56 3.72
N ARG A 419 23.54 -17.96 2.94
CA ARG A 419 22.38 -17.22 3.44
C ARG A 419 21.19 -18.16 3.59
N VAL A 420 20.43 -17.96 4.66
CA VAL A 420 19.11 -18.53 4.83
C VAL A 420 18.14 -17.37 4.77
N TRP A 421 17.20 -17.41 3.83
CA TRP A 421 16.16 -16.38 3.72
C TRP A 421 15.10 -16.58 4.80
N HIS A 422 14.65 -17.82 4.98
CA HIS A 422 13.90 -18.27 6.14
C HIS A 422 14.12 -19.77 6.36
N ASP A 423 13.98 -20.23 7.61
CA ASP A 423 13.97 -21.66 7.91
C ASP A 423 12.61 -22.30 7.54
N PHE A 424 12.44 -23.60 7.79
CA PHE A 424 11.17 -24.30 7.63
C PHE A 424 10.05 -23.51 8.33
N CYS A 425 9.09 -23.03 7.54
CA CYS A 425 7.95 -22.27 8.06
C CYS A 425 6.65 -23.11 8.04
N HIS A 426 5.75 -22.83 8.98
CA HIS A 426 4.36 -23.32 8.98
C HIS A 426 4.17 -24.84 8.82
N GLN A 427 5.08 -25.64 9.38
CA GLN A 427 5.03 -27.11 9.23
C GLN A 427 3.82 -27.75 9.95
N ASP A 428 3.19 -26.98 10.83
CA ASP A 428 2.05 -27.27 11.67
C ASP A 428 0.68 -27.00 11.01
N ASP A 429 0.67 -26.46 9.80
CA ASP A 429 -0.56 -26.14 9.07
C ASP A 429 -1.49 -27.36 8.84
N ALA A 430 -2.80 -27.26 9.09
CA ALA A 430 -3.54 -26.13 9.65
C ALA A 430 -4.75 -26.61 10.46
N ARG A 431 -5.42 -25.70 11.18
CA ARG A 431 -6.68 -25.96 11.90
C ARG A 431 -7.87 -25.40 11.17
N MET A 432 -9.03 -26.05 11.25
CA MET A 432 -10.25 -25.55 10.63
C MET A 432 -10.72 -24.26 11.33
N ALA A 433 -10.99 -23.20 10.56
CA ALA A 433 -11.43 -21.91 11.08
C ALA A 433 -12.72 -22.00 11.92
N GLN A 434 -12.87 -21.09 12.88
CA GLN A 434 -14.10 -20.93 13.66
C GLN A 434 -15.27 -20.50 12.76
N THR A 435 -16.49 -20.98 13.04
CA THR A 435 -17.69 -20.57 12.28
C THR A 435 -18.33 -19.30 12.85
N ASN A 436 -19.20 -18.68 12.05
CA ASN A 436 -19.89 -17.44 12.39
C ASN A 436 -18.94 -16.29 12.79
N ILE A 437 -17.79 -16.19 12.12
CA ILE A 437 -16.75 -15.22 12.47
C ILE A 437 -16.49 -14.23 11.33
N ASN A 438 -16.27 -12.97 11.70
CA ASN A 438 -15.59 -11.99 10.86
C ASN A 438 -14.13 -11.93 11.32
N HIS A 439 -13.21 -12.46 10.53
CA HIS A 439 -11.80 -12.50 10.87
C HIS A 439 -11.08 -11.26 10.28
N ILE A 440 -9.76 -11.21 10.43
CA ILE A 440 -8.90 -10.14 9.88
C ILE A 440 -8.62 -10.38 8.39
N ASP A 441 -8.15 -9.34 7.71
CA ASP A 441 -7.75 -9.36 6.30
C ASP A 441 -8.84 -9.83 5.31
N GLY A 442 -10.09 -9.51 5.63
CA GLY A 442 -11.25 -9.85 4.81
C GLY A 442 -11.69 -11.31 4.91
N TYR A 443 -11.04 -12.13 5.75
CA TYR A 443 -11.46 -13.50 5.99
C TYR A 443 -12.73 -13.57 6.84
N SER A 444 -13.59 -14.52 6.51
CA SER A 444 -14.77 -14.82 7.30
C SER A 444 -15.18 -16.27 7.09
N GLN A 445 -15.90 -16.83 8.05
CA GLN A 445 -16.48 -18.16 7.93
C GLN A 445 -17.96 -18.07 8.30
N GLY A 446 -18.78 -18.66 7.43
CA GLY A 446 -20.23 -18.74 7.63
C GLY A 446 -20.65 -19.65 8.80
N PRO A 447 -21.93 -20.01 8.88
CA PRO A 447 -22.45 -20.85 9.97
C PRO A 447 -21.93 -22.29 9.97
N SER A 448 -21.26 -22.74 8.90
CA SER A 448 -20.60 -24.04 8.82
C SER A 448 -19.23 -23.92 8.14
N THR A 449 -18.42 -24.96 8.30
CA THR A 449 -17.09 -25.14 7.69
C THR A 449 -17.17 -25.62 6.24
N LEU A 450 -18.38 -25.92 5.76
CA LEU A 450 -18.69 -26.41 4.40
C LEU A 450 -17.92 -27.69 3.98
N CYS A 451 -17.33 -28.40 4.94
CA CYS A 451 -16.58 -29.63 4.74
C CYS A 451 -16.80 -30.58 5.93
N LYS A 452 -16.06 -31.70 5.96
CA LYS A 452 -16.19 -32.74 7.01
C LYS A 452 -15.62 -32.33 8.38
N TYR A 453 -14.73 -31.33 8.43
CA TYR A 453 -14.06 -30.89 9.66
C TYR A 453 -14.93 -29.91 10.45
N GLN A 454 -14.87 -30.00 11.77
CA GLN A 454 -15.49 -29.05 12.70
C GLN A 454 -14.52 -27.91 13.05
N PRO A 455 -15.02 -26.76 13.53
CA PRO A 455 -14.17 -25.68 14.03
C PRO A 455 -13.09 -26.14 15.01
N GLY A 456 -11.83 -25.79 14.73
CA GLY A 456 -10.68 -26.11 15.56
C GLY A 456 -10.06 -27.49 15.35
N ASP A 457 -10.68 -28.36 14.54
CA ASP A 457 -10.09 -29.65 14.13
C ASP A 457 -8.78 -29.44 13.38
N LEU A 458 -7.85 -30.39 13.52
CA LEU A 458 -6.68 -30.47 12.65
C LEU A 458 -7.09 -30.92 11.25
N VAL A 459 -6.60 -30.21 10.24
CA VAL A 459 -6.79 -30.52 8.83
C VAL A 459 -5.45 -31.00 8.26
N PRO A 460 -5.22 -32.32 8.18
CA PRO A 460 -3.92 -32.84 7.76
C PRO A 460 -3.66 -32.57 6.27
N GLY A 461 -2.37 -32.41 5.94
CA GLY A 461 -1.89 -32.33 4.57
C GLY A 461 -1.95 -30.94 3.94
N LEU A 462 -2.20 -29.89 4.71
CA LEU A 462 -2.17 -28.51 4.22
C LEU A 462 -0.81 -27.83 4.33
N ASN A 463 0.15 -28.46 5.01
CA ASN A 463 1.52 -27.99 5.15
C ASN A 463 2.40 -28.31 3.90
N VAL A 464 1.89 -28.01 2.70
CA VAL A 464 2.58 -28.27 1.43
C VAL A 464 2.31 -27.20 0.39
N GLY A 465 3.37 -26.78 -0.30
CA GLY A 465 3.32 -25.87 -1.43
C GLY A 465 2.89 -24.45 -1.10
N GLY A 466 2.71 -23.65 -2.15
CA GLY A 466 2.25 -22.27 -2.10
C GLY A 466 3.32 -21.23 -1.76
N TRP A 467 2.92 -19.97 -1.89
CA TRP A 467 3.71 -18.78 -1.57
C TRP A 467 2.96 -17.91 -0.57
N HIS A 468 3.66 -17.34 0.40
CA HIS A 468 3.13 -16.24 1.21
C HIS A 468 2.59 -15.14 0.28
N ASP A 469 1.31 -14.77 0.43
CA ASP A 469 0.54 -14.02 -0.59
C ASP A 469 1.12 -12.64 -0.89
N ALA A 470 1.58 -11.94 0.16
CA ALA A 470 2.14 -10.62 0.02
C ALA A 470 3.19 -10.34 1.12
N GLY A 471 3.02 -9.27 1.89
CA GLY A 471 3.91 -8.89 2.98
C GLY A 471 3.61 -9.63 4.29
N ASP A 472 2.46 -10.30 4.38
CA ASP A 472 2.09 -11.24 5.43
C ASP A 472 2.33 -12.69 4.96
N TYR A 473 1.94 -13.65 5.81
CA TYR A 473 2.21 -15.07 5.60
C TYR A 473 0.94 -15.90 5.38
N ASP A 474 -0.13 -15.32 4.83
CA ASP A 474 -1.30 -16.09 4.47
C ASP A 474 -1.14 -16.80 3.11
N LEU A 475 -2.03 -17.77 2.84
CA LEU A 475 -2.12 -18.46 1.55
C LEU A 475 -3.52 -18.30 0.98
N ARG A 476 -3.67 -17.60 -0.15
CA ARG A 476 -4.97 -17.36 -0.79
C ARG A 476 -5.16 -18.16 -2.06
N VAL A 477 -6.25 -18.92 -2.16
CA VAL A 477 -6.45 -19.87 -3.27
C VAL A 477 -6.38 -19.19 -4.64
N GLU A 478 -6.91 -17.97 -4.76
CA GLU A 478 -6.87 -17.24 -6.02
C GLU A 478 -5.46 -16.80 -6.42
N SER A 479 -4.61 -16.47 -5.46
CA SER A 479 -3.24 -16.04 -5.73
C SER A 479 -2.34 -17.24 -6.03
N GLN A 480 -2.50 -18.34 -5.28
CA GLN A 480 -1.75 -19.57 -5.52
C GLN A 480 -2.02 -20.13 -6.93
N ALA A 481 -3.31 -20.29 -7.28
CA ALA A 481 -3.69 -20.79 -8.60
C ALA A 481 -3.44 -19.77 -9.72
N GLY A 482 -3.62 -18.48 -9.45
CA GLY A 482 -3.44 -17.42 -10.43
C GLY A 482 -1.98 -17.25 -10.85
N GLU A 483 -1.04 -17.20 -9.89
CA GLU A 483 0.38 -17.07 -10.18
C GLU A 483 0.91 -18.34 -10.88
N ALA A 484 0.54 -19.52 -10.41
CA ALA A 484 0.87 -20.77 -11.09
C ALA A 484 0.33 -20.82 -12.53
N TYR A 485 -0.87 -20.29 -12.78
CA TYR A 485 -1.40 -20.20 -14.14
C TYR A 485 -0.65 -19.18 -15.00
N ILE A 486 -0.23 -18.03 -14.47
CA ILE A 486 0.60 -17.06 -15.21
C ILE A 486 1.92 -17.70 -15.65
N LEU A 487 2.61 -18.39 -14.74
CA LEU A 487 3.84 -19.11 -15.04
C LEU A 487 3.61 -20.25 -16.04
N ALA A 488 2.49 -20.98 -15.92
CA ALA A 488 2.09 -21.98 -16.89
C ALA A 488 1.88 -21.38 -18.28
N MET A 489 1.21 -20.22 -18.38
CA MET A 489 1.02 -19.53 -19.65
C MET A 489 2.34 -19.00 -20.22
N ALA A 490 3.31 -18.63 -19.37
CA ALA A 490 4.65 -18.27 -19.81
C ALA A 490 5.37 -19.47 -20.47
N CYS A 491 5.31 -20.64 -19.83
CA CYS A 491 5.84 -21.88 -20.38
C CYS A 491 5.15 -22.30 -21.69
N GLU A 492 3.81 -22.33 -21.72
CA GLU A 492 3.05 -22.82 -22.87
C GLU A 492 3.13 -21.89 -24.09
N ASN A 493 2.99 -20.58 -23.89
CA ASN A 493 2.87 -19.63 -25.01
C ASN A 493 4.22 -19.09 -25.50
N PHE A 494 5.23 -19.05 -24.64
CA PHE A 494 6.53 -18.47 -24.97
C PHE A 494 7.69 -19.47 -24.90
N GLY A 495 7.44 -20.71 -24.45
CA GLY A 495 8.51 -21.70 -24.25
C GLY A 495 9.52 -21.25 -23.19
N ALA A 496 9.07 -20.45 -22.22
CA ALA A 496 9.93 -19.87 -21.19
C ALA A 496 10.67 -20.97 -20.42
N TYR A 497 11.99 -20.82 -20.30
CA TYR A 497 12.87 -21.75 -19.61
C TYR A 497 13.91 -20.99 -18.80
N TRP A 498 14.07 -21.40 -17.56
CA TRP A 498 15.13 -20.93 -16.66
C TRP A 498 15.51 -22.08 -15.72
N ASP A 499 16.77 -22.19 -15.34
CA ASP A 499 17.28 -23.23 -14.42
C ASP A 499 18.46 -22.64 -13.67
N GLU A 500 18.14 -22.02 -12.53
CA GLU A 500 19.11 -21.48 -11.59
C GLU A 500 18.75 -21.86 -10.15
N THR A 501 17.62 -22.53 -9.89
CA THR A 501 17.17 -22.86 -8.52
C THR A 501 16.74 -24.32 -8.39
N SER A 502 17.35 -25.07 -7.47
CA SER A 502 16.87 -26.43 -7.19
C SER A 502 15.76 -26.41 -6.13
N ILE A 503 14.66 -27.12 -6.38
CA ILE A 503 13.58 -27.31 -5.41
C ILE A 503 13.42 -28.80 -5.11
N ASP A 504 13.69 -29.19 -3.87
CA ASP A 504 13.48 -30.54 -3.35
C ASP A 504 12.19 -30.56 -2.51
N PHE A 505 11.06 -30.93 -3.13
CA PHE A 505 9.76 -30.99 -2.46
C PHE A 505 9.67 -32.06 -1.37
N GLU A 506 10.48 -33.12 -1.45
CA GLU A 506 10.50 -34.17 -0.43
C GLU A 506 11.22 -33.70 0.83
N LYS A 507 12.40 -33.09 0.67
CA LYS A 507 13.16 -32.51 1.78
C LYS A 507 12.66 -31.14 2.21
N ARG A 508 11.80 -30.52 1.40
CA ARG A 508 11.28 -29.16 1.56
C ARG A 508 12.38 -28.09 1.60
N ILE A 509 13.37 -28.23 0.73
CA ILE A 509 14.54 -27.34 0.65
C ILE A 509 14.61 -26.70 -0.74
N VAL A 510 14.83 -25.39 -0.75
CA VAL A 510 15.15 -24.61 -1.94
C VAL A 510 16.60 -24.14 -1.85
N GLU A 511 17.35 -24.30 -2.93
CA GLU A 511 18.72 -23.76 -3.07
C GLU A 511 18.75 -22.82 -4.29
N ILE A 512 18.74 -21.51 -4.01
CA ILE A 512 18.89 -20.47 -5.03
C ILE A 512 20.32 -20.51 -5.59
N HIS A 513 20.44 -20.31 -6.91
CA HIS A 513 21.68 -20.36 -7.69
C HIS A 513 22.36 -21.73 -7.67
N GLN A 514 21.55 -22.79 -7.69
CA GLN A 514 21.96 -24.17 -7.74
C GLN A 514 21.11 -24.91 -8.78
N PRO A 515 21.43 -24.81 -10.08
CA PRO A 515 20.65 -25.47 -11.13
C PRO A 515 20.60 -26.99 -10.94
N ASP A 516 19.45 -27.59 -11.25
CA ASP A 516 19.21 -29.03 -11.13
C ASP A 516 18.77 -29.71 -12.43
N GLY A 517 18.77 -28.96 -13.54
CA GLY A 517 18.38 -29.44 -14.86
C GLY A 517 16.88 -29.33 -15.13
N LYS A 518 16.07 -28.80 -14.19
CA LYS A 518 14.63 -28.62 -14.36
C LYS A 518 14.29 -27.15 -14.62
N ASN A 519 13.18 -26.93 -15.31
CA ASN A 519 12.69 -25.57 -15.55
C ASN A 519 12.12 -24.99 -14.24
N ASP A 520 12.75 -23.96 -13.69
CA ASP A 520 12.34 -23.26 -12.48
C ASP A 520 10.89 -22.78 -12.56
N LEU A 521 10.43 -22.32 -13.73
CA LEU A 521 9.04 -21.93 -13.90
C LEU A 521 8.09 -23.11 -13.68
N LEU A 522 8.43 -24.30 -14.17
CA LEU A 522 7.60 -25.50 -13.95
C LEU A 522 7.65 -25.96 -12.49
N GLN A 523 8.81 -25.87 -11.83
CA GLN A 523 8.92 -26.15 -10.40
C GLN A 523 8.04 -25.19 -9.57
N GLN A 524 7.99 -23.90 -9.96
CA GLN A 524 7.10 -22.92 -9.32
C GLN A 524 5.61 -23.20 -9.64
N VAL A 525 5.27 -23.59 -10.87
CA VAL A 525 3.91 -24.05 -11.21
C VAL A 525 3.49 -25.25 -10.34
N GLU A 526 4.39 -26.21 -10.14
CA GLU A 526 4.18 -27.34 -9.22
C GLU A 526 3.94 -26.86 -7.79
N ASN A 527 4.75 -25.93 -7.28
CA ASN A 527 4.58 -25.39 -5.93
C ASN A 527 3.19 -24.78 -5.68
N GLY A 528 2.71 -23.94 -6.60
CA GLY A 528 1.37 -23.32 -6.49
C GLY A 528 0.23 -24.34 -6.67
N ALA A 529 0.40 -25.34 -7.53
CA ALA A 529 -0.58 -26.40 -7.73
C ALA A 529 -0.71 -27.34 -6.52
N LEU A 530 0.42 -27.67 -5.85
CA LEU A 530 0.46 -28.57 -4.71
C LEU A 530 -0.48 -28.13 -3.58
N THR A 531 -0.44 -26.85 -3.19
CA THR A 531 -1.30 -26.33 -2.11
C THR A 531 -2.78 -26.43 -2.47
N VAL A 532 -3.17 -26.08 -3.70
CA VAL A 532 -4.57 -26.10 -4.14
C VAL A 532 -5.11 -27.53 -4.21
N VAL A 533 -4.33 -28.46 -4.78
CA VAL A 533 -4.70 -29.88 -4.89
C VAL A 533 -4.76 -30.54 -3.52
N ALA A 534 -3.79 -30.28 -2.65
CA ALA A 534 -3.79 -30.81 -1.28
C ALA A 534 -5.01 -30.30 -0.49
N GLY A 535 -5.32 -29.00 -0.62
CA GLY A 535 -6.53 -28.37 -0.10
C GLY A 535 -7.81 -29.10 -0.53
N TRP A 536 -7.96 -29.32 -1.84
CA TRP A 536 -9.09 -30.05 -2.39
C TRP A 536 -9.20 -31.48 -1.84
N LYS A 537 -8.10 -32.23 -1.81
CA LYS A 537 -8.08 -33.61 -1.31
C LYS A 537 -8.42 -33.69 0.18
N ALA A 538 -7.95 -32.74 0.98
CA ALA A 538 -8.25 -32.68 2.40
C ALA A 538 -9.72 -32.35 2.65
N LEU A 539 -10.23 -31.28 2.03
CA LEU A 539 -11.51 -30.66 2.34
C LEU A 539 -12.69 -31.16 1.50
N GLY A 540 -12.43 -31.73 0.32
CA GLY A 540 -13.44 -32.02 -0.70
C GLY A 540 -13.97 -30.78 -1.42
N ARG A 541 -13.27 -29.65 -1.29
CA ARG A 541 -13.57 -28.34 -1.90
C ARG A 541 -12.32 -27.46 -1.88
N LEU A 542 -12.36 -26.32 -2.58
CA LEU A 542 -11.33 -25.30 -2.46
C LEU A 542 -11.36 -24.65 -1.05
N TYR A 543 -10.18 -24.42 -0.47
CA TYR A 543 -10.06 -23.49 0.64
C TYR A 543 -10.24 -22.05 0.15
N ARG A 544 -10.62 -21.13 1.05
CA ARG A 544 -10.59 -19.67 0.83
C ARG A 544 -9.16 -19.16 0.98
N GLY A 545 -8.56 -19.49 2.11
CA GLY A 545 -7.15 -19.27 2.40
C GLY A 545 -6.75 -19.83 3.75
N ILE A 546 -5.46 -19.74 4.06
CA ILE A 546 -4.87 -20.20 5.32
C ILE A 546 -4.16 -19.02 5.99
N LEU A 547 -4.61 -18.63 7.18
CA LEU A 547 -4.24 -17.37 7.82
C LEU A 547 -4.05 -17.53 9.33
N CYS A 548 -3.09 -16.83 9.92
CA CYS A 548 -2.86 -16.87 11.36
C CYS A 548 -4.06 -16.36 12.20
N PRO A 549 -4.26 -16.87 13.42
CA PRO A 549 -5.48 -16.58 14.19
C PRO A 549 -5.52 -15.20 14.85
N THR A 550 -4.42 -14.44 14.91
CA THR A 550 -4.32 -13.26 15.79
C THR A 550 -3.66 -12.06 15.11
N VAL A 551 -4.06 -10.84 15.49
CA VAL A 551 -3.49 -9.59 14.92
C VAL A 551 -1.99 -9.45 15.22
N ARG A 552 -1.54 -9.98 16.37
CA ARG A 552 -0.11 -9.98 16.73
C ARG A 552 0.71 -10.84 15.77
N GLN A 553 0.23 -12.03 15.43
CA GLN A 553 0.88 -12.89 14.44
C GLN A 553 0.82 -12.25 13.05
N TYR A 554 -0.34 -11.71 12.67
CA TYR A 554 -0.51 -11.09 11.34
C TYR A 554 0.46 -9.92 11.09
N ALA A 555 0.74 -9.12 12.13
CA ALA A 555 1.69 -8.00 12.04
C ALA A 555 3.16 -8.41 12.22
N HIS A 556 3.48 -9.70 12.23
CA HIS A 556 4.85 -10.21 12.35
C HIS A 556 5.70 -9.78 11.16
N LEU A 557 6.97 -9.45 11.42
CA LEU A 557 7.97 -9.11 10.42
C LEU A 557 9.25 -9.88 10.75
N GLY A 558 9.98 -10.30 9.71
CA GLY A 558 11.20 -11.10 9.86
C GLY A 558 10.98 -12.55 9.49
N ASP A 559 11.78 -13.47 10.03
CA ASP A 559 11.80 -14.87 9.60
C ASP A 559 10.41 -15.54 9.71
N ALA A 560 9.93 -16.14 8.61
CA ALA A 560 8.66 -16.83 8.52
C ALA A 560 8.59 -18.09 9.40
N SER A 561 9.75 -18.71 9.68
CA SER A 561 9.84 -19.85 10.58
C SER A 561 9.53 -19.50 12.04
N ALA A 562 9.58 -18.22 12.43
CA ALA A 562 9.23 -17.80 13.78
C ALA A 562 7.75 -17.40 13.93
N HIS A 563 6.93 -17.58 12.88
CA HIS A 563 5.53 -17.16 12.87
C HIS A 563 4.62 -18.09 13.71
N THR A 564 4.99 -19.38 13.79
CA THR A 564 4.34 -20.41 14.60
C THR A 564 5.39 -21.25 15.36
N ASP A 565 4.94 -22.10 16.28
CA ASP A 565 5.79 -22.99 17.08
C ASP A 565 6.13 -24.34 16.42
N HIS A 566 5.53 -24.64 15.26
CA HIS A 566 5.68 -25.90 14.49
C HIS A 566 5.11 -27.13 15.20
N VAL A 567 4.26 -26.94 16.20
CA VAL A 567 3.61 -28.03 16.93
C VAL A 567 2.11 -28.03 16.61
N SER A 568 1.70 -28.89 15.67
CA SER A 568 0.29 -29.02 15.31
C SER A 568 -0.63 -29.22 16.53
N GLY A 569 -1.72 -28.46 16.54
CA GLY A 569 -2.80 -28.52 17.54
C GLY A 569 -2.78 -27.38 18.55
N THR A 570 -1.84 -26.45 18.42
CA THR A 570 -1.65 -25.30 19.33
C THR A 570 -2.53 -24.12 18.93
N ALA A 571 -2.42 -23.02 19.68
CA ALA A 571 -3.28 -21.85 19.53
C ALA A 571 -2.80 -20.88 18.44
N ASP A 572 -1.55 -21.00 18.01
CA ASP A 572 -0.90 -20.17 16.99
C ASP A 572 -0.96 -20.80 15.58
N ASP A 573 -1.27 -22.10 15.47
CA ASP A 573 -1.63 -22.78 14.22
C ASP A 573 -2.50 -21.88 13.32
N ARG A 574 -2.11 -21.75 12.05
CA ARG A 574 -2.91 -21.03 11.07
C ARG A 574 -4.23 -21.75 10.82
N TRP A 575 -5.24 -20.96 10.46
CA TRP A 575 -6.59 -21.42 10.21
C TRP A 575 -6.86 -21.53 8.74
N VAL A 576 -7.38 -22.68 8.30
CA VAL A 576 -7.93 -22.85 6.97
C VAL A 576 -9.39 -22.42 6.95
N PHE A 577 -9.71 -21.50 6.05
CA PHE A 577 -11.05 -21.01 5.80
C PHE A 577 -11.65 -21.68 4.56
N THR A 578 -12.97 -21.79 4.51
CA THR A 578 -13.71 -22.18 3.30
C THR A 578 -14.77 -21.14 2.99
N GLU A 579 -15.24 -21.14 1.75
CA GLU A 579 -16.30 -20.23 1.31
C GLU A 579 -17.14 -20.87 0.22
N ASP A 580 -18.34 -20.36 0.03
CA ASP A 580 -19.18 -20.66 -1.13
C ASP A 580 -19.14 -19.48 -2.11
N ASN A 581 -18.19 -19.52 -3.04
CA ASN A 581 -17.97 -18.47 -4.02
C ASN A 581 -17.82 -19.04 -5.44
N PRO A 582 -18.93 -19.14 -6.21
CA PRO A 582 -18.91 -19.78 -7.53
C PRO A 582 -18.02 -19.06 -8.55
N GLY A 583 -17.87 -17.74 -8.45
CA GLY A 583 -17.01 -17.00 -9.36
C GLY A 583 -15.54 -17.36 -9.20
N ARG A 584 -15.07 -17.49 -7.95
CA ARG A 584 -13.70 -17.91 -7.65
C ARG A 584 -13.46 -19.38 -7.94
N GLU A 585 -14.42 -20.25 -7.63
CA GLU A 585 -14.36 -21.67 -8.00
C GLU A 585 -14.14 -21.84 -9.51
N LEU A 586 -14.89 -21.12 -10.35
CA LEU A 586 -14.75 -21.17 -11.81
C LEU A 586 -13.48 -20.48 -12.32
N GLN A 587 -12.99 -19.45 -11.63
CA GLN A 587 -11.70 -18.85 -11.94
C GLN A 587 -10.55 -19.84 -11.71
N VAL A 588 -10.52 -20.48 -10.52
CA VAL A 588 -9.54 -21.53 -10.18
C VAL A 588 -9.69 -22.73 -11.10
N THR A 589 -10.92 -23.06 -11.54
CA THR A 589 -11.16 -24.11 -12.54
C THR A 589 -10.38 -23.85 -13.84
N ALA A 590 -10.49 -22.64 -14.40
CA ALA A 590 -9.76 -22.27 -15.61
C ALA A 590 -8.25 -22.41 -15.42
N TRP A 591 -7.76 -21.91 -14.28
CA TRP A 591 -6.35 -21.92 -13.93
C TRP A 591 -5.80 -23.34 -13.75
N LEU A 592 -6.48 -24.22 -13.01
CA LEU A 592 -6.08 -25.62 -12.85
C LEU A 592 -6.08 -26.38 -14.19
N ALA A 593 -7.03 -26.09 -15.09
CA ALA A 593 -7.03 -26.68 -16.42
C ALA A 593 -5.82 -26.23 -17.25
N GLY A 594 -5.43 -24.96 -17.19
CA GLY A 594 -4.19 -24.44 -17.78
C GLY A 594 -2.93 -25.08 -17.20
N ILE A 595 -2.81 -25.05 -15.87
CA ILE A 595 -1.70 -25.65 -15.11
C ILE A 595 -1.53 -27.15 -15.46
N SER A 596 -2.64 -27.89 -15.55
CA SER A 596 -2.60 -29.32 -15.88
C SER A 596 -1.93 -29.63 -17.22
N ARG A 597 -1.94 -28.70 -18.19
CA ARG A 597 -1.32 -28.93 -19.49
C ARG A 597 0.19 -28.90 -19.41
N VAL A 598 0.75 -27.93 -18.69
CA VAL A 598 2.21 -27.74 -18.61
C VAL A 598 2.88 -28.67 -17.61
N LEU A 599 2.14 -29.17 -16.61
CA LEU A 599 2.67 -30.14 -15.65
C LEU A 599 2.82 -31.55 -16.24
N LYS A 600 2.18 -31.87 -17.37
CA LYS A 600 2.37 -33.16 -18.05
C LYS A 600 3.82 -33.37 -18.45
N GLY A 601 4.38 -34.53 -18.11
CA GLY A 601 5.79 -34.85 -18.30
C GLY A 601 6.74 -34.26 -17.25
N HIS A 602 6.26 -33.35 -16.40
CA HIS A 602 6.99 -32.83 -15.23
C HIS A 602 6.53 -33.54 -13.94
N ASN A 603 5.21 -33.47 -13.67
CA ASN A 603 4.54 -34.19 -12.59
C ASN A 603 3.16 -34.65 -13.07
N ASP A 604 3.11 -35.85 -13.68
CA ASP A 604 1.89 -36.39 -14.30
C ASP A 604 0.75 -36.64 -13.31
N THR A 605 1.07 -37.00 -12.08
CA THR A 605 0.07 -37.21 -11.02
C THR A 605 -0.61 -35.89 -10.66
N LEU A 606 0.17 -34.84 -10.39
CA LEU A 606 -0.35 -33.53 -10.06
C LEU A 606 -1.12 -32.91 -11.24
N ALA A 607 -0.63 -33.11 -12.47
CA ALA A 607 -1.33 -32.69 -13.68
C ALA A 607 -2.72 -33.36 -13.79
N ALA A 608 -2.82 -34.66 -13.52
CA ALA A 608 -4.07 -35.40 -13.54
C ALA A 608 -5.03 -34.90 -12.44
N ASP A 609 -4.53 -34.70 -11.22
CA ASP A 609 -5.31 -34.15 -10.11
C ASP A 609 -5.88 -32.77 -10.44
N CYS A 610 -5.05 -31.84 -10.96
CA CYS A 610 -5.51 -30.50 -11.37
C CYS A 610 -6.64 -30.58 -12.39
N LEU A 611 -6.51 -31.44 -13.40
CA LEU A 611 -7.50 -31.60 -14.45
C LEU A 611 -8.81 -32.21 -13.91
N GLU A 612 -8.72 -33.21 -13.03
CA GLU A 612 -9.91 -33.83 -12.41
C GLU A 612 -10.69 -32.81 -11.58
N ILE A 613 -9.99 -32.03 -10.75
CA ILE A 613 -10.60 -30.97 -9.93
C ILE A 613 -11.27 -29.93 -10.83
N ALA A 614 -10.59 -29.49 -11.89
CA ALA A 614 -11.16 -28.52 -12.83
C ALA A 614 -12.43 -29.07 -13.51
N ARG A 615 -12.44 -30.33 -13.95
CA ARG A 615 -13.63 -30.95 -14.54
C ARG A 615 -14.79 -30.99 -13.55
N GLU A 616 -14.53 -31.38 -12.30
CA GLU A 616 -15.57 -31.48 -11.28
C GLU A 616 -16.12 -30.10 -10.90
N LEU A 617 -15.26 -29.12 -10.63
CA LEU A 617 -15.69 -27.74 -10.35
C LEU A 617 -16.54 -27.16 -11.48
N PHE A 618 -16.11 -27.31 -12.75
CA PHE A 618 -16.91 -26.83 -13.88
C PHE A 618 -18.34 -27.40 -13.90
N LYS A 619 -18.46 -28.68 -13.54
CA LYS A 619 -19.72 -29.43 -13.51
C LYS A 619 -20.60 -29.03 -12.33
N ILE A 620 -20.05 -28.90 -11.13
CA ILE A 620 -20.83 -28.67 -9.90
C ILE A 620 -21.07 -27.19 -9.59
N THR A 621 -20.20 -26.30 -10.06
CA THR A 621 -20.30 -24.88 -9.72
C THR A 621 -21.42 -24.21 -10.51
N ARG A 622 -22.32 -23.58 -9.74
CA ARG A 622 -23.46 -22.82 -10.24
C ARG A 622 -23.03 -21.57 -11.01
N CYS A 623 -23.88 -21.10 -11.91
CA CYS A 623 -23.62 -19.95 -12.78
C CYS A 623 -24.84 -19.03 -12.78
N ASP A 624 -24.88 -18.12 -11.79
CA ASP A 624 -26.11 -17.41 -11.45
C ASP A 624 -26.18 -15.98 -12.02
N ASN A 625 -25.10 -15.49 -12.65
CA ASN A 625 -25.05 -14.15 -13.24
C ASN A 625 -23.97 -14.04 -14.33
N ASN A 626 -23.97 -12.93 -15.08
CA ASN A 626 -23.06 -12.71 -16.23
C ASN A 626 -21.57 -12.63 -15.85
N TRP A 627 -21.25 -12.16 -14.64
CA TRP A 627 -19.86 -12.14 -14.18
C TRP A 627 -19.34 -13.56 -13.96
N ILE A 628 -20.15 -14.44 -13.33
CA ILE A 628 -19.83 -15.86 -13.19
C ILE A 628 -19.83 -16.57 -14.56
N LEU A 629 -20.71 -16.18 -15.47
CA LEU A 629 -20.72 -16.73 -16.83
C LEU A 629 -19.40 -16.43 -17.56
N THR A 630 -18.85 -15.22 -17.38
CA THR A 630 -17.54 -14.84 -17.94
C THR A 630 -16.44 -15.79 -17.45
N THR A 631 -16.39 -16.09 -16.14
CA THR A 631 -15.40 -17.02 -15.60
C THR A 631 -15.66 -18.46 -16.03
N LYS A 632 -16.93 -18.88 -16.17
CA LYS A 632 -17.28 -20.20 -16.68
C LYS A 632 -16.91 -20.39 -18.16
N VAL A 633 -17.06 -19.36 -18.99
CA VAL A 633 -16.60 -19.39 -20.39
C VAL A 633 -15.09 -19.56 -20.44
N HIS A 634 -14.34 -18.80 -19.63
CA HIS A 634 -12.88 -18.96 -19.53
C HIS A 634 -12.50 -20.40 -19.10
N ALA A 635 -13.16 -20.94 -18.08
CA ALA A 635 -12.96 -22.32 -17.63
C ALA A 635 -13.24 -23.35 -18.73
N ALA A 636 -14.32 -23.17 -19.50
CA ALA A 636 -14.64 -24.04 -20.63
C ALA A 636 -13.57 -23.98 -21.73
N VAL A 637 -13.03 -22.79 -22.03
CA VAL A 637 -11.93 -22.65 -23.01
C VAL A 637 -10.71 -23.42 -22.53
N GLU A 638 -10.27 -23.21 -21.30
CA GLU A 638 -9.08 -23.90 -20.75
C GLU A 638 -9.26 -25.42 -20.66
N LEU A 639 -10.45 -25.89 -20.26
CA LEU A 639 -10.81 -27.31 -20.25
C LEU A 639 -10.85 -27.90 -21.66
N TYR A 640 -11.39 -27.16 -22.64
CA TYR A 640 -11.33 -27.59 -24.04
C TYR A 640 -9.89 -27.68 -24.54
N LEU A 641 -9.04 -26.70 -24.21
CA LEU A 641 -7.63 -26.72 -24.58
C LEU A 641 -6.92 -27.95 -23.98
N ALA A 642 -7.21 -28.30 -22.73
CA ALA A 642 -6.61 -29.42 -22.00
C ALA A 642 -7.11 -30.81 -22.43
N THR A 643 -8.37 -30.93 -22.86
CA THR A 643 -9.05 -32.23 -23.06
C THR A 643 -9.50 -32.51 -24.50
N LYS A 644 -9.77 -31.46 -25.29
CA LYS A 644 -10.45 -31.51 -26.59
C LYS A 644 -11.86 -32.11 -26.56
N GLU A 645 -12.48 -32.23 -25.38
CA GLU A 645 -13.84 -32.75 -25.25
C GLU A 645 -14.87 -31.78 -25.85
N ALA A 646 -15.79 -32.32 -26.66
CA ALA A 646 -16.78 -31.53 -27.39
C ALA A 646 -17.70 -30.72 -26.46
N GLY A 647 -18.02 -31.22 -25.27
CA GLY A 647 -18.92 -30.55 -24.33
C GLY A 647 -18.46 -29.15 -23.94
N TYR A 648 -17.15 -28.94 -23.75
CA TYR A 648 -16.60 -27.62 -23.41
C TYR A 648 -16.63 -26.66 -24.61
N ARG A 649 -16.27 -27.14 -25.81
CA ARG A 649 -16.40 -26.37 -27.05
C ARG A 649 -17.85 -25.94 -27.28
N ASP A 650 -18.78 -26.90 -27.17
CA ASP A 650 -20.20 -26.66 -27.42
C ASP A 650 -20.78 -25.67 -26.42
N PHE A 651 -20.34 -25.73 -25.15
CA PHE A 651 -20.68 -24.71 -24.16
C PHE A 651 -20.21 -23.31 -24.59
N VAL A 652 -18.96 -23.14 -25.00
CA VAL A 652 -18.42 -21.84 -25.45
C VAL A 652 -19.20 -21.31 -26.66
N LEU A 653 -19.47 -22.17 -27.66
CA LEU A 653 -20.23 -21.79 -28.85
C LEU A 653 -21.68 -21.38 -28.53
N GLN A 654 -22.30 -22.00 -27.53
CA GLN A 654 -23.63 -21.58 -27.05
C GLN A 654 -23.63 -20.19 -26.42
N GLN A 655 -22.47 -19.67 -26.00
CA GLN A 655 -22.32 -18.32 -25.43
C GLN A 655 -21.84 -17.29 -26.47
N GLN A 656 -21.90 -17.57 -27.77
CA GLN A 656 -21.40 -16.67 -28.81
C GLN A 656 -22.04 -15.28 -28.77
N ASP A 657 -23.33 -15.17 -28.44
CA ASP A 657 -24.00 -13.86 -28.35
C ASP A 657 -23.56 -13.05 -27.10
N PHE A 658 -23.01 -13.73 -26.10
CA PHE A 658 -22.50 -13.11 -24.87
C PHE A 658 -21.05 -12.63 -25.00
N ILE A 659 -20.22 -13.34 -25.78
CA ILE A 659 -18.81 -13.04 -26.07
C ILE A 659 -18.72 -11.93 -27.12
#